data_AF-A0A350J714-F1
#
_entry.id   AF-A0A350J714-F1
#
_cell.length_a   1.000
_cell.length_b   1.000
_cell.length_c   1.000
_cell.angle_alpha   90.00
_cell.angle_beta   90.00
_cell.angle_gamma   90.00
#
_symmetry.space_group_name_H-M   'P 1'
#
loop_
_entity.id
_entity.type
_entity.pdbx_description
1 polymer ?
#
loop_
_entity_poly.entity_id
_entity_poly.type
_entity_poly.pdbx_seq_one_letter_code
_entity_poly.pdbx_strand_id
1 'polypeptide(L)'
;MKRKLVGTIVAASMLLGSLSGCSLLGGGKDKEAISEVADEFVSKMIEGKPDKAAKVVLDEDQAFLEAGDFGGNEEIAEALLSAASYEIGEVEGKAKDEEGSAEIIFEIADLDATLEDGMTKDELIEAIPDAETTEDTFTLNLVYDDEEWFVDPDSATDFVEHVADLVSELEVGGLSEDAAIEAVEEFIGYCAAGDIEAAYAMTPEGEIDTSEIEADGIDPEIILPEMANFFQAYFGSFDYVATVTNVSEESIQVELNGTAPDFNTEFQNSMSDVDVLLPIFTPVMASFMTTGNEDVDLSGAYISLMQLMTQCANNGTPVPTIVDFLVTEGEDGELKVDPINDDLIPSIDSFSPDPEIEDELMLAILDQLLQDGTIDQDTYNSFASMYGIATVSDNGITSTYEEGTNFWSFDYELKSDCLEVTVRTYSYNNEGDVFEYDILIDGQPYAERATYTVPTSSNDNIIIDLPIENGELAAGEYTFIVYDQGAGNTDVVVTGTIVSGGVTASEGDDDDVGGVEPGSVVAGEYPVENNVATGTSMTVEGDTSTDYFTNYFYSDAEFTSSKYDNYSTNDSGIYLQIVTWDYHDVGDSFYYGVYRDGQIVDGGVSVIEDSYNNDDVFIAYEPSELEAGDYTIIVYQVNSDVEMARAFVTVE
;
A
#
# COMPACT_ATOMS: atom_id res chain seq x y z
N MET A 1 11.57 -40.93 15.80
CA MET A 1 11.49 -42.27 16.43
C MET A 1 11.82 -43.31 15.35
N LYS A 2 12.87 -44.13 15.50
CA LYS A 2 13.38 -45.00 14.41
C LYS A 2 12.38 -46.13 14.08
N ARG A 3 11.61 -45.99 13.01
CA ARG A 3 10.81 -47.09 12.42
C ARG A 3 11.71 -47.93 11.50
N LYS A 4 11.61 -49.24 11.66
CA LYS A 4 12.41 -50.27 11.01
C LYS A 4 11.74 -50.63 9.69
N LEU A 5 12.47 -50.50 8.58
CA LEU A 5 12.17 -51.24 7.35
C LEU A 5 12.18 -52.74 7.67
N VAL A 6 11.00 -53.33 7.72
CA VAL A 6 10.74 -54.77 7.61
C VAL A 6 9.89 -54.84 6.35
N GLY A 7 10.45 -55.09 5.17
CA GLY A 7 11.09 -56.36 4.84
C GLY A 7 10.02 -57.42 4.56
N THR A 8 9.04 -57.11 3.71
CA THR A 8 8.04 -58.06 3.23
C THR A 8 8.17 -58.21 1.71
N ILE A 9 9.25 -58.87 1.28
CA ILE A 9 9.31 -59.51 -0.03
C ILE A 9 8.33 -60.71 0.05
N VAL A 10 7.08 -60.51 -0.37
CA VAL A 10 6.13 -61.62 -0.58
C VAL A 10 6.34 -62.18 -1.98
N ALA A 11 7.26 -63.14 -2.06
CA ALA A 11 7.07 -64.38 -2.81
C ALA A 11 6.58 -64.35 -4.28
N ALA A 12 7.05 -63.46 -5.15
CA ALA A 12 6.97 -63.64 -6.61
C ALA A 12 8.09 -64.54 -7.16
N SER A 13 8.40 -65.67 -6.49
CA SER A 13 9.53 -66.55 -6.84
C SER A 13 9.15 -68.00 -7.15
N MET A 14 7.87 -68.33 -7.39
CA MET A 14 7.49 -69.74 -7.58
C MET A 14 6.48 -70.08 -8.70
N LEU A 15 6.14 -69.18 -9.63
CA LEU A 15 5.07 -69.50 -10.60
C LEU A 15 5.28 -69.08 -12.07
N LEU A 16 6.50 -69.14 -12.63
CA LEU A 16 6.69 -69.14 -14.11
C LEU A 16 7.61 -70.28 -14.61
N GLY A 17 7.63 -71.40 -13.87
CA GLY A 17 8.27 -72.65 -14.28
C GLY A 17 7.44 -73.53 -15.23
N SER A 18 6.36 -73.03 -15.83
CA SER A 18 5.44 -73.85 -16.62
C SER A 18 4.85 -73.17 -17.84
N LEU A 19 5.67 -72.56 -18.70
CA LEU A 19 5.34 -72.29 -20.10
C LEU A 19 6.43 -72.80 -21.05
N SER A 20 6.88 -74.04 -20.84
CA SER A 20 7.55 -74.81 -21.91
C SER A 20 6.55 -75.80 -22.52
N GLY A 21 5.68 -75.28 -23.39
CA GLY A 21 4.58 -76.05 -23.96
C GLY A 21 4.12 -75.58 -25.35
N CYS A 22 4.92 -75.93 -26.38
CA CYS A 22 4.58 -75.99 -27.82
C CYS A 22 4.50 -74.67 -28.63
N SER A 23 5.64 -74.24 -29.21
CA SER A 23 5.61 -73.67 -30.57
C SER A 23 6.90 -74.02 -31.34
N LEU A 24 6.90 -75.23 -31.92
CA LEU A 24 8.01 -75.75 -32.74
C LEU A 24 7.74 -75.59 -34.25
N LEU A 25 6.91 -74.62 -34.65
CA LEU A 25 6.58 -74.35 -36.06
C LEU A 25 6.44 -72.83 -36.30
N GLY A 26 7.54 -72.17 -36.64
CA GLY A 26 7.56 -70.99 -37.52
C GLY A 26 7.08 -69.63 -37.00
N GLY A 27 6.59 -69.49 -35.76
CA GLY A 27 6.13 -68.20 -35.20
C GLY A 27 6.53 -67.93 -33.74
N GLY A 28 7.51 -68.68 -33.20
CA GLY A 28 7.92 -68.54 -31.80
C GLY A 28 8.87 -67.37 -31.52
N LYS A 29 9.68 -66.96 -32.50
CA LYS A 29 10.63 -65.85 -32.33
C LYS A 29 9.96 -64.49 -32.33
N ASP A 30 9.00 -64.29 -33.24
CA ASP A 30 8.26 -63.02 -33.34
C ASP A 30 7.45 -62.79 -32.06
N LYS A 31 6.78 -63.83 -31.53
CA LYS A 31 6.06 -63.75 -30.25
C LYS A 31 6.97 -63.44 -29.06
N GLU A 32 8.19 -63.98 -29.04
CA GLU A 32 9.17 -63.70 -27.98
C GLU A 32 9.64 -62.24 -28.06
N ALA A 33 9.95 -61.73 -29.26
CA ALA A 33 10.33 -60.34 -29.47
C ALA A 33 9.21 -59.33 -29.15
N ILE A 34 7.97 -59.62 -29.56
CA ILE A 34 6.80 -58.81 -29.23
C ILE A 34 6.61 -58.74 -27.71
N SER A 35 6.74 -59.88 -27.03
CA SER A 35 6.64 -59.93 -25.57
C SER A 35 7.75 -59.13 -24.89
N GLU A 36 8.98 -59.15 -25.40
CA GLU A 36 10.09 -58.37 -24.85
C GLU A 36 9.86 -56.86 -24.98
N VAL A 37 9.35 -56.40 -26.14
CA VAL A 37 9.04 -54.98 -26.38
C VAL A 37 7.88 -54.49 -25.51
N ALA A 38 6.83 -55.29 -25.40
CA ALA A 38 5.70 -54.98 -24.52
C ALA A 38 6.13 -54.94 -23.04
N ASP A 39 6.98 -55.88 -22.60
CA ASP A 39 7.55 -55.90 -21.25
C ASP A 39 8.41 -54.66 -20.96
N GLU A 40 9.25 -54.26 -21.91
CA GLU A 40 10.09 -53.08 -21.78
C GLU A 40 9.26 -51.80 -21.69
N PHE A 41 8.20 -51.66 -22.51
CA PHE A 41 7.30 -50.52 -22.44
C PHE A 41 6.60 -50.42 -21.07
N VAL A 42 5.87 -51.47 -20.67
CA VAL A 42 5.06 -51.45 -19.44
C VAL A 42 5.93 -51.33 -18.19
N SER A 43 7.05 -52.07 -18.11
CA SER A 43 7.96 -51.97 -16.97
C SER A 43 8.55 -50.57 -16.80
N LYS A 44 8.79 -49.85 -17.90
CA LYS A 44 9.35 -48.48 -17.83
C LYS A 44 8.30 -47.47 -17.40
N MET A 45 7.03 -47.66 -17.79
CA MET A 45 5.92 -46.84 -17.29
C MET A 45 5.72 -47.04 -15.78
N ILE A 46 5.66 -48.29 -15.31
CA ILE A 46 5.56 -48.62 -13.86
C ILE A 46 6.77 -48.10 -13.05
N GLU A 47 7.96 -48.05 -13.66
CA GLU A 47 9.16 -47.50 -13.03
C GLU A 47 9.22 -45.95 -13.01
N GLY A 48 8.17 -45.25 -13.44
CA GLY A 48 8.14 -43.79 -13.55
C GLY A 48 9.13 -43.25 -14.58
N LYS A 49 9.36 -43.97 -15.68
CA LYS A 49 10.36 -43.61 -16.71
C LYS A 49 9.74 -43.56 -18.12
N PRO A 50 8.75 -42.67 -18.36
CA PRO A 50 8.08 -42.56 -19.65
C PRO A 50 9.05 -42.23 -20.80
N ASP A 51 10.07 -41.39 -20.57
CA ASP A 51 11.15 -41.10 -21.54
C ASP A 51 11.91 -42.35 -22.02
N LYS A 52 11.93 -43.41 -21.19
CA LYS A 52 12.57 -44.67 -21.56
C LYS A 52 11.59 -45.61 -22.24
N ALA A 53 10.31 -45.56 -21.88
CA ALA A 53 9.25 -46.26 -22.60
C ALA A 53 9.14 -45.73 -24.05
N ALA A 54 9.30 -44.42 -24.26
CA ALA A 54 9.29 -43.79 -25.59
C ALA A 54 10.24 -44.43 -26.61
N LYS A 55 11.37 -45.00 -26.14
CA LYS A 55 12.40 -45.60 -27.00
C LYS A 55 11.97 -46.90 -27.67
N VAL A 56 10.93 -47.53 -27.15
CA VAL A 56 10.33 -48.73 -27.75
C VAL A 56 9.01 -48.43 -28.44
N VAL A 57 8.62 -47.15 -28.55
CA VAL A 57 7.49 -46.67 -29.35
C VAL A 57 8.00 -46.24 -30.72
N LEU A 58 7.25 -46.52 -31.78
CA LEU A 58 7.64 -46.15 -33.13
C LEU A 58 7.76 -44.61 -33.24
N ASP A 59 8.81 -44.15 -33.92
CA ASP A 59 9.09 -42.72 -34.17
C ASP A 59 9.27 -41.82 -32.91
N GLU A 60 9.48 -42.41 -31.72
CA GLU A 60 9.61 -41.66 -30.43
C GLU A 60 8.50 -40.60 -30.28
N ASP A 61 7.24 -40.99 -30.52
CA ASP A 61 6.11 -40.04 -30.56
C ASP A 61 5.99 -39.25 -29.24
N GLN A 62 6.01 -37.92 -29.34
CA GLN A 62 5.80 -37.05 -28.17
C GLN A 62 4.33 -36.96 -27.77
N ALA A 63 3.40 -37.33 -28.66
CA ALA A 63 1.96 -37.24 -28.39
C ALA A 63 1.54 -38.12 -27.19
N PHE A 64 2.13 -39.30 -27.00
CA PHE A 64 1.82 -40.14 -25.84
C PHE A 64 2.38 -39.55 -24.53
N LEU A 65 3.47 -38.79 -24.59
CA LEU A 65 4.02 -38.08 -23.42
C LEU A 65 3.13 -36.88 -23.05
N GLU A 66 2.55 -36.21 -24.05
CA GLU A 66 1.61 -35.11 -23.87
C GLU A 66 0.22 -35.58 -23.40
N ALA A 67 -0.17 -36.82 -23.70
CA ALA A 67 -1.42 -37.43 -23.22
C ALA A 67 -1.44 -37.76 -21.72
N GLY A 68 -0.29 -37.64 -21.04
CA GLY A 68 -0.15 -37.84 -19.59
C GLY A 68 -0.52 -36.62 -18.76
N ASP A 69 -1.51 -35.83 -19.17
CA ASP A 69 -2.09 -34.80 -18.32
C ASP A 69 -3.00 -35.49 -17.29
N PHE A 70 -2.53 -35.56 -16.04
CA PHE A 70 -3.24 -36.24 -14.95
C PHE A 70 -4.16 -35.29 -14.18
N GLY A 71 -4.38 -34.06 -14.68
CA GLY A 71 -5.29 -33.09 -14.07
C GLY A 71 -4.90 -32.70 -12.64
N GLY A 72 -3.60 -32.60 -12.33
CA GLY A 72 -3.07 -32.30 -10.99
C GLY A 72 -2.87 -33.52 -10.07
N ASN A 73 -3.22 -34.72 -10.55
CA ASN A 73 -3.12 -35.98 -9.81
C ASN A 73 -1.88 -36.82 -10.18
N GLU A 74 -0.79 -36.18 -10.64
CA GLU A 74 0.44 -36.85 -11.08
C GLU A 74 1.02 -37.77 -10.00
N GLU A 75 1.02 -37.32 -8.74
CA GLU A 75 1.56 -38.08 -7.61
C GLU A 75 0.72 -39.32 -7.28
N ILE A 76 -0.61 -39.21 -7.44
CA ILE A 76 -1.53 -40.35 -7.30
C ILE A 76 -1.27 -41.33 -8.44
N ALA A 77 -1.14 -40.86 -9.67
CA ALA A 77 -0.82 -41.71 -10.83
C ALA A 77 0.53 -42.43 -10.66
N GLU A 78 1.56 -41.73 -10.17
CA GLU A 78 2.87 -42.33 -9.89
C GLU A 78 2.79 -43.39 -8.79
N ALA A 79 2.07 -43.10 -7.70
CA ALA A 79 1.85 -44.06 -6.61
C ALA A 79 1.07 -45.28 -7.09
N LEU A 80 0.02 -45.07 -7.88
CA LEU A 80 -0.82 -46.10 -8.47
C LEU A 80 -0.02 -47.04 -9.38
N LEU A 81 0.76 -46.47 -10.30
CA LEU A 81 1.63 -47.23 -11.21
C LEU A 81 2.73 -47.96 -10.45
N SER A 82 3.33 -47.34 -9.43
CA SER A 82 4.39 -47.95 -8.62
C SER A 82 3.90 -49.12 -7.78
N ALA A 83 2.62 -49.12 -7.39
CA ALA A 83 1.96 -50.21 -6.68
C ALA A 83 1.41 -51.30 -7.62
N ALA A 84 1.21 -50.97 -8.90
CA ALA A 84 0.66 -51.89 -9.88
C ALA A 84 1.59 -53.07 -10.17
N SER A 85 1.00 -54.19 -10.57
CA SER A 85 1.71 -55.32 -11.16
C SER A 85 1.07 -55.70 -12.48
N TYR A 86 1.83 -56.38 -13.35
CA TYR A 86 1.30 -56.80 -14.65
C TYR A 86 1.80 -58.18 -15.05
N GLU A 87 1.01 -58.85 -15.90
CA GLU A 87 1.46 -60.01 -16.67
C GLU A 87 1.18 -59.82 -18.16
N ILE A 88 2.07 -60.36 -19.00
CA ILE A 88 1.85 -60.41 -20.45
C ILE A 88 1.07 -61.69 -20.76
N GLY A 89 -0.16 -61.51 -21.23
CA GLY A 89 -1.12 -62.55 -21.59
C GLY A 89 -0.91 -63.12 -23.00
N GLU A 90 -1.96 -63.12 -23.81
CA GLU A 90 -1.87 -63.62 -25.18
C GLU A 90 -1.03 -62.70 -26.07
N VAL A 91 -0.08 -63.28 -26.79
CA VAL A 91 0.75 -62.58 -27.78
C VAL A 91 0.48 -63.10 -29.18
N GLU A 92 0.08 -62.21 -30.08
CA GLU A 92 -0.15 -62.49 -31.49
C GLU A 92 0.74 -61.61 -32.38
N GLY A 93 0.95 -62.03 -33.63
CA GLY A 93 1.76 -61.26 -34.58
C GLY A 93 2.84 -62.07 -35.29
N LYS A 94 3.26 -61.54 -36.43
CA LYS A 94 4.35 -62.07 -37.26
C LYS A 94 5.02 -60.92 -38.01
N ALA A 95 6.34 -60.94 -38.09
CA ALA A 95 7.11 -59.88 -38.74
C ALA A 95 6.73 -59.69 -40.22
N LYS A 96 6.24 -60.74 -40.88
CA LYS A 96 5.77 -60.68 -42.28
C LYS A 96 4.48 -59.89 -42.45
N ASP A 97 3.63 -59.92 -41.43
CA ASP A 97 2.33 -59.26 -41.45
C ASP A 97 2.47 -57.81 -40.95
N GLU A 98 3.68 -57.38 -40.57
CA GLU A 98 4.07 -56.04 -40.07
C GLU A 98 3.30 -55.57 -38.81
N GLU A 99 2.45 -56.42 -38.26
CA GLU A 99 1.55 -56.17 -37.13
C GLU A 99 1.68 -57.28 -36.07
N GLY A 100 1.58 -56.87 -34.81
CA GLY A 100 1.56 -57.73 -33.64
C GLY A 100 0.75 -57.12 -32.50
N SER A 101 0.44 -57.92 -31.49
CA SER A 101 -0.24 -57.46 -30.29
C SER A 101 0.17 -58.28 -29.06
N ALA A 102 0.11 -57.63 -27.91
CA ALA A 102 0.31 -58.25 -26.61
C ALA A 102 -0.81 -57.80 -25.67
N GLU A 103 -1.52 -58.76 -25.07
CA GLU A 103 -2.41 -58.48 -23.95
C GLU A 103 -1.58 -58.22 -22.69
N ILE A 104 -1.84 -57.11 -22.02
CA ILE A 104 -1.29 -56.75 -20.73
C ILE A 104 -2.42 -56.82 -19.72
N ILE A 105 -2.26 -57.70 -18.74
CA ILE A 105 -3.19 -57.86 -17.63
C ILE A 105 -2.59 -57.08 -16.46
N PHE A 106 -3.19 -55.95 -16.13
CA PHE A 106 -2.84 -55.07 -15.03
C PHE A 106 -3.59 -55.44 -13.78
N GLU A 107 -2.86 -55.57 -12.68
CA GLU A 107 -3.42 -55.58 -11.33
C GLU A 107 -3.06 -54.24 -10.68
N ILE A 108 -4.05 -53.36 -10.52
CA ILE A 108 -3.90 -51.98 -10.09
C ILE A 108 -4.81 -51.70 -8.89
N ALA A 109 -4.50 -50.71 -8.06
CA ALA A 109 -5.34 -50.40 -6.90
C ALA A 109 -6.73 -49.90 -7.33
N ASP A 110 -7.77 -50.41 -6.67
CA ASP A 110 -9.15 -49.95 -6.84
C ASP A 110 -9.34 -48.64 -6.06
N LEU A 111 -9.12 -47.52 -6.75
CA LEU A 111 -9.18 -46.19 -6.15
C LEU A 111 -10.59 -45.86 -5.63
N ASP A 112 -11.65 -46.27 -6.34
CA ASP A 112 -13.04 -46.10 -5.92
C ASP A 112 -13.34 -46.83 -4.60
N ALA A 113 -12.75 -48.01 -4.39
CA ALA A 113 -12.90 -48.77 -3.15
C ALA A 113 -12.00 -48.25 -2.02
N THR A 114 -10.94 -47.52 -2.35
CA THR A 114 -9.93 -47.01 -1.40
C THR A 114 -10.29 -45.63 -0.89
N LEU A 115 -10.92 -44.79 -1.72
CA LEU A 115 -11.32 -43.43 -1.38
C LEU A 115 -12.36 -43.43 -0.24
N GLU A 116 -12.09 -42.68 0.82
CA GLU A 116 -13.06 -42.39 1.88
C GLU A 116 -13.48 -40.90 1.83
N ASP A 117 -14.71 -40.57 2.23
CA ASP A 117 -15.19 -39.18 2.27
C ASP A 117 -14.23 -38.30 3.12
N GLY A 118 -13.66 -37.27 2.50
CA GLY A 118 -12.75 -36.32 3.15
C GLY A 118 -11.31 -36.82 3.33
N MET A 119 -10.93 -37.90 2.64
CA MET A 119 -9.53 -38.35 2.55
C MET A 119 -8.69 -37.31 1.80
N THR A 120 -7.49 -37.01 2.32
CA THR A 120 -6.54 -36.12 1.66
C THR A 120 -5.76 -36.83 0.54
N LYS A 121 -5.13 -36.06 -0.35
CA LYS A 121 -4.23 -36.59 -1.39
C LYS A 121 -3.15 -37.51 -0.80
N ASP A 122 -2.49 -37.08 0.28
CA ASP A 122 -1.43 -37.85 0.94
C ASP A 122 -1.96 -39.12 1.62
N GLU A 123 -3.13 -39.05 2.26
CA GLU A 123 -3.79 -40.22 2.85
C GLU A 123 -4.12 -41.27 1.78
N LEU A 124 -4.58 -40.85 0.60
CA LEU A 124 -4.82 -41.75 -0.52
C LEU A 124 -3.51 -42.37 -1.03
N ILE A 125 -2.46 -41.56 -1.24
CA ILE A 125 -1.14 -42.04 -1.67
C ILE A 125 -0.58 -43.06 -0.68
N GLU A 126 -0.73 -42.85 0.63
CA GLU A 126 -0.31 -43.82 1.65
C GLU A 126 -1.16 -45.10 1.65
N ALA A 127 -2.43 -45.02 1.23
CA ALA A 127 -3.35 -46.16 1.20
C ALA A 127 -3.18 -47.06 -0.04
N ILE A 128 -2.81 -46.49 -1.20
CA ILE A 128 -2.67 -47.20 -2.49
C ILE A 128 -1.87 -48.51 -2.39
N PRO A 129 -0.70 -48.59 -1.72
CA PRO A 129 0.08 -49.83 -1.67
C PRO A 129 -0.59 -50.99 -0.92
N ASP A 130 -1.56 -50.70 -0.04
CA ASP A 130 -2.29 -51.67 0.77
C ASP A 130 -3.76 -51.85 0.30
N ALA A 131 -4.15 -51.18 -0.79
CA ALA A 131 -5.50 -51.20 -1.35
C ALA A 131 -5.91 -52.57 -1.91
N GLU A 132 -7.22 -52.80 -2.01
CA GLU A 132 -7.74 -53.89 -2.84
C GLU A 132 -7.44 -53.59 -4.31
N THR A 133 -7.11 -54.62 -5.10
CA THR A 133 -6.73 -54.47 -6.49
C THR A 133 -7.85 -54.90 -7.44
N THR A 134 -7.95 -54.24 -8.58
CA THR A 134 -8.75 -54.65 -9.73
C THR A 134 -7.84 -55.20 -10.82
N GLU A 135 -8.39 -56.10 -11.65
CA GLU A 135 -7.70 -56.65 -12.81
C GLU A 135 -8.29 -56.01 -14.08
N ASP A 136 -7.45 -55.32 -14.85
CA ASP A 136 -7.80 -54.74 -16.14
C ASP A 136 -6.95 -55.34 -17.25
N THR A 137 -7.53 -55.52 -18.44
CA THR A 137 -6.81 -56.06 -19.60
C THR A 137 -6.74 -55.01 -20.69
N PHE A 138 -5.51 -54.65 -21.05
CA PHE A 138 -5.19 -53.70 -22.10
C PHE A 138 -4.47 -54.42 -23.24
N THR A 139 -4.75 -54.08 -24.50
CA THR A 139 -4.05 -54.68 -25.65
C THR A 139 -3.09 -53.67 -26.23
N LEU A 140 -1.79 -53.92 -26.09
CA LEU A 140 -0.77 -53.16 -26.81
C LEU A 140 -0.70 -53.65 -28.26
N ASN A 141 -0.84 -52.74 -29.22
CA ASN A 141 -0.55 -53.00 -30.62
C ASN A 141 0.93 -52.70 -30.89
N LEU A 142 1.55 -53.53 -31.72
CA LEU A 142 2.96 -53.42 -32.11
C LEU A 142 3.11 -53.42 -33.62
N VAL A 143 4.07 -52.64 -34.11
CA VAL A 143 4.43 -52.51 -35.52
C VAL A 143 5.84 -53.05 -35.71
N TYR A 144 6.04 -53.80 -36.79
CA TYR A 144 7.38 -54.24 -37.19
C TYR A 144 7.95 -53.30 -38.25
N ASP A 145 8.98 -52.54 -37.89
CA ASP A 145 9.65 -51.59 -38.79
C ASP A 145 11.19 -51.75 -38.71
N ASP A 146 11.87 -51.55 -39.83
CA ASP A 146 13.35 -51.60 -39.92
C ASP A 146 14.03 -52.83 -39.25
N GLU A 147 13.38 -54.00 -39.35
CA GLU A 147 13.81 -55.29 -38.76
C GLU A 147 13.66 -55.40 -37.22
N GLU A 148 12.94 -54.46 -36.59
CA GLU A 148 12.68 -54.41 -35.14
C GLU A 148 11.17 -54.24 -34.85
N TRP A 149 10.75 -54.57 -33.63
CA TRP A 149 9.37 -54.38 -33.17
C TRP A 149 9.29 -53.13 -32.30
N PHE A 150 8.22 -52.37 -32.47
CA PHE A 150 7.92 -51.17 -31.69
C PHE A 150 6.47 -51.21 -31.24
N VAL A 151 6.16 -50.55 -30.12
CA VAL A 151 4.80 -50.23 -29.72
C VAL A 151 4.24 -49.19 -30.69
N ASP A 152 3.00 -49.40 -31.11
CA ASP A 152 2.26 -48.45 -31.94
C ASP A 152 1.95 -47.17 -31.13
N PRO A 153 2.20 -45.96 -31.67
CA PRO A 153 2.02 -44.72 -30.91
C PRO A 153 0.58 -44.47 -30.43
N ASP A 154 -0.43 -44.86 -31.21
CA ASP A 154 -1.83 -44.73 -30.80
C ASP A 154 -2.09 -45.65 -29.60
N SER A 155 -1.56 -46.88 -29.65
CA SER A 155 -1.70 -47.83 -28.54
C SER A 155 -0.92 -47.44 -27.28
N ALA A 156 0.21 -46.74 -27.41
CA ALA A 156 0.94 -46.16 -26.28
C ALA A 156 0.16 -45.01 -25.66
N THR A 157 -0.48 -44.18 -26.49
CA THR A 157 -1.34 -43.06 -26.06
C THR A 157 -2.57 -43.59 -25.32
N ASP A 158 -3.28 -44.56 -25.89
CA ASP A 158 -4.42 -45.25 -25.26
C ASP A 158 -4.05 -45.82 -23.87
N PHE A 159 -2.81 -46.29 -23.70
CA PHE A 159 -2.34 -46.80 -22.42
C PHE A 159 -2.18 -45.70 -21.37
N VAL A 160 -1.58 -44.56 -21.74
CA VAL A 160 -1.41 -43.42 -20.83
C VAL A 160 -2.76 -42.78 -20.50
N GLU A 161 -3.63 -42.59 -21.50
CA GLU A 161 -4.99 -42.08 -21.31
C GLU A 161 -5.79 -42.99 -20.36
N HIS A 162 -5.63 -44.31 -20.46
CA HIS A 162 -6.29 -45.23 -19.52
C HIS A 162 -5.83 -45.01 -18.06
N VAL A 163 -4.54 -44.77 -17.83
CA VAL A 163 -4.03 -44.46 -16.48
C VAL A 163 -4.51 -43.08 -16.03
N ALA A 164 -4.54 -42.10 -16.93
CA ALA A 164 -5.06 -40.77 -16.65
C ALA A 164 -6.55 -40.79 -16.27
N ASP A 165 -7.37 -41.58 -16.98
CA ASP A 165 -8.79 -41.78 -16.68
C ASP A 165 -9.04 -42.35 -15.28
N LEU A 166 -8.12 -43.17 -14.75
CA LEU A 166 -8.24 -43.73 -13.40
C LEU A 166 -8.06 -42.68 -12.29
N VAL A 167 -7.38 -41.56 -12.59
CA VAL A 167 -7.07 -40.53 -11.59
C VAL A 167 -7.75 -39.19 -11.88
N SER A 168 -8.21 -38.94 -13.10
CA SER A 168 -8.76 -37.64 -13.52
C SER A 168 -10.16 -37.35 -12.95
N GLU A 169 -10.93 -38.38 -12.60
CA GLU A 169 -12.25 -38.25 -11.98
C GLU A 169 -12.22 -38.30 -10.44
N LEU A 170 -11.02 -38.40 -9.83
CA LEU A 170 -10.91 -38.45 -8.38
C LEU A 170 -11.15 -37.07 -7.75
N GLU A 171 -12.24 -36.95 -7.00
CA GLU A 171 -12.46 -35.87 -6.04
C GLU A 171 -11.75 -36.19 -4.72
N VAL A 172 -10.41 -36.16 -4.72
CA VAL A 172 -9.64 -36.24 -3.46
C VAL A 172 -9.54 -34.82 -2.91
N GLY A 173 -9.89 -34.65 -1.63
CA GLY A 173 -9.92 -33.32 -1.02
C GLY A 173 -8.51 -32.78 -0.80
N GLY A 174 -8.21 -31.64 -1.42
CA GLY A 174 -7.15 -30.74 -0.99
C GLY A 174 -5.74 -31.02 -1.53
N LEU A 175 -4.95 -29.95 -1.46
CA LEU A 175 -3.51 -29.86 -1.66
C LEU A 175 -2.74 -30.95 -0.89
N SER A 176 -1.55 -31.34 -1.35
CA SER A 176 -0.64 -32.16 -0.52
C SER A 176 -0.11 -31.33 0.66
N GLU A 177 -0.09 -31.92 1.87
CA GLU A 177 0.45 -31.26 3.06
C GLU A 177 1.95 -30.97 2.89
N ASP A 178 2.69 -31.91 2.30
CA ASP A 178 4.12 -31.75 2.01
C ASP A 178 4.33 -30.66 0.96
N ALA A 179 3.51 -30.61 -0.11
CA ALA A 179 3.59 -29.56 -1.12
C ALA A 179 3.26 -28.17 -0.55
N ALA A 180 2.29 -28.07 0.36
CA ALA A 180 1.96 -26.82 1.04
C ALA A 180 3.11 -26.33 1.94
N ILE A 181 3.77 -27.24 2.67
CA ILE A 181 4.98 -26.91 3.44
C ILE A 181 6.10 -26.46 2.50
N GLU A 182 6.37 -27.19 1.41
CA GLU A 182 7.40 -26.83 0.44
C GLU A 182 7.15 -25.45 -0.18
N ALA A 183 5.91 -25.12 -0.53
CA ALA A 183 5.55 -23.81 -1.06
C ALA A 183 5.83 -22.67 -0.06
N VAL A 184 5.49 -22.86 1.23
CA VAL A 184 5.79 -21.86 2.27
C VAL A 184 7.30 -21.74 2.51
N GLU A 185 8.03 -22.86 2.53
CA GLU A 185 9.49 -22.83 2.65
C GLU A 185 10.16 -22.15 1.46
N GLU A 186 9.64 -22.35 0.24
CA GLU A 186 10.10 -21.70 -0.97
C GLU A 186 9.83 -20.19 -0.94
N PHE A 187 8.62 -19.77 -0.56
CA PHE A 187 8.25 -18.36 -0.37
C PHE A 187 9.20 -17.66 0.62
N ILE A 188 9.41 -18.25 1.80
CA ILE A 188 10.36 -17.71 2.80
C ILE A 188 11.79 -17.73 2.26
N GLY A 189 12.14 -18.74 1.46
CA GLY A 189 13.41 -18.83 0.75
C GLY A 189 13.66 -17.65 -0.20
N TYR A 190 12.66 -17.27 -1.00
CA TYR A 190 12.74 -16.09 -1.87
C TYR A 190 12.88 -14.79 -1.06
N CYS A 191 12.07 -14.62 -0.02
CA CYS A 191 12.19 -13.48 0.90
C CYS A 191 13.59 -13.41 1.54
N ALA A 192 14.12 -14.51 2.04
CA ALA A 192 15.46 -14.60 2.63
C ALA A 192 16.59 -14.35 1.60
N ALA A 193 16.35 -14.65 0.32
CA ALA A 193 17.27 -14.33 -0.76
C ALA A 193 17.20 -12.86 -1.19
N GLY A 194 16.15 -12.13 -0.81
CA GLY A 194 15.84 -10.80 -1.32
C GLY A 194 15.28 -10.82 -2.75
N ASP A 195 14.75 -11.96 -3.20
CA ASP A 195 14.11 -12.11 -4.50
C ASP A 195 12.62 -11.78 -4.38
N ILE A 196 12.31 -10.49 -4.27
CA ILE A 196 10.96 -10.00 -3.98
C ILE A 196 10.00 -10.36 -5.12
N GLU A 197 10.44 -10.26 -6.37
CA GLU A 197 9.61 -10.59 -7.53
C GLU A 197 9.15 -12.06 -7.47
N ALA A 198 10.07 -13.00 -7.18
CA ALA A 198 9.71 -14.41 -7.03
C ALA A 198 8.81 -14.66 -5.82
N ALA A 199 9.04 -13.98 -4.70
CA ALA A 199 8.18 -14.09 -3.52
C ALA A 199 6.74 -13.61 -3.80
N TYR A 200 6.57 -12.46 -4.45
CA TYR A 200 5.25 -11.93 -4.82
C TYR A 200 4.56 -12.75 -5.90
N ALA A 201 5.29 -13.39 -6.81
CA ALA A 201 4.71 -14.31 -7.79
C ALA A 201 4.01 -15.53 -7.14
N MET A 202 4.42 -15.87 -5.90
CA MET A 202 3.78 -16.91 -5.10
C MET A 202 2.58 -16.39 -4.30
N THR A 203 2.32 -15.08 -4.20
CA THR A 203 1.13 -14.58 -3.50
C THR A 203 -0.09 -14.56 -4.44
N PRO A 204 -1.33 -14.46 -3.91
CA PRO A 204 -2.53 -14.36 -4.74
C PRO A 204 -2.54 -13.17 -5.72
N GLU A 205 -1.86 -12.09 -5.37
CA GLU A 205 -1.70 -10.89 -6.21
C GLU A 205 -0.79 -11.15 -7.42
N GLY A 206 0.23 -12.01 -7.26
CA GLY A 206 1.14 -12.44 -8.31
C GLY A 206 2.18 -11.39 -8.75
N GLU A 207 2.01 -10.12 -8.38
CA GLU A 207 2.95 -9.03 -8.69
C GLU A 207 3.00 -7.98 -7.57
N ILE A 208 4.11 -7.24 -7.53
CA ILE A 208 4.29 -6.13 -6.58
C ILE A 208 3.47 -4.93 -7.10
N ASP A 209 2.54 -4.43 -6.29
CA ASP A 209 1.88 -3.17 -6.57
C ASP A 209 2.81 -2.00 -6.20
N THR A 210 3.30 -1.29 -7.21
CA THR A 210 4.17 -0.12 -7.02
C THR A 210 3.40 1.20 -7.09
N SER A 211 2.08 1.18 -7.29
CA SER A 211 1.30 2.39 -7.54
C SER A 211 1.29 3.36 -6.35
N GLU A 212 1.32 2.85 -5.12
CA GLU A 212 1.44 3.69 -3.92
C GLU A 212 2.82 4.34 -3.80
N ILE A 213 3.89 3.60 -4.12
CA ILE A 213 5.27 4.13 -4.12
C ILE A 213 5.39 5.25 -5.17
N GLU A 214 4.80 5.05 -6.34
CA GLU A 214 4.78 6.05 -7.41
C GLU A 214 3.91 7.26 -7.05
N ALA A 215 2.78 7.06 -6.36
CA ALA A 215 1.90 8.13 -5.89
C ALA A 215 2.59 9.05 -4.87
N ASP A 216 3.49 8.51 -4.05
CA ASP A 216 4.36 9.26 -3.15
C ASP A 216 5.51 10.00 -3.88
N GLY A 217 5.58 9.89 -5.21
CA GLY A 217 6.60 10.51 -6.05
C GLY A 217 7.96 9.80 -5.99
N ILE A 218 7.97 8.53 -5.56
CA ILE A 218 9.19 7.75 -5.37
C ILE A 218 9.35 6.78 -6.54
N ASP A 219 10.57 6.72 -7.10
CA ASP A 219 10.90 5.77 -8.17
C ASP A 219 11.02 4.34 -7.58
N PRO A 220 10.19 3.38 -8.02
CA PRO A 220 10.28 2.00 -7.55
C PRO A 220 11.64 1.35 -7.82
N GLU A 221 12.35 1.75 -8.89
CA GLU A 221 13.69 1.23 -9.19
C GLU A 221 14.72 1.56 -8.10
N ILE A 222 14.43 2.57 -7.27
CA ILE A 222 15.28 2.99 -6.15
C ILE A 222 14.93 2.26 -4.86
N ILE A 223 13.65 2.06 -4.57
CA ILE A 223 13.19 1.49 -3.29
C ILE A 223 13.19 -0.04 -3.28
N LEU A 224 12.82 -0.68 -4.39
CA LEU A 224 12.73 -2.15 -4.44
C LEU A 224 14.06 -2.84 -4.06
N PRO A 225 15.25 -2.35 -4.47
CA PRO A 225 16.52 -2.92 -3.99
C PRO A 225 16.73 -2.79 -2.47
N GLU A 226 16.27 -1.71 -1.85
CA GLU A 226 16.39 -1.54 -0.40
C GLU A 226 15.36 -2.39 0.37
N MET A 227 14.17 -2.58 -0.21
CA MET A 227 13.20 -3.56 0.28
C MET A 227 13.76 -4.99 0.22
N ALA A 228 14.48 -5.34 -0.85
CA ALA A 228 15.13 -6.65 -0.98
C ALA A 228 16.18 -6.86 0.12
N ASN A 229 16.98 -5.82 0.41
CA ASN A 229 17.96 -5.85 1.50
C ASN A 229 17.30 -6.06 2.86
N PHE A 230 16.17 -5.39 3.11
CA PHE A 230 15.40 -5.55 4.34
C PHE A 230 14.83 -6.98 4.47
N PHE A 231 14.19 -7.49 3.42
CA PHE A 231 13.62 -8.85 3.41
C PHE A 231 14.71 -9.90 3.65
N GLN A 232 15.84 -9.79 2.95
CA GLN A 232 16.98 -10.66 3.15
C GLN A 232 17.49 -10.63 4.59
N ALA A 233 17.59 -9.45 5.22
CA ALA A 233 18.06 -9.32 6.59
C ALA A 233 17.07 -9.91 7.61
N TYR A 234 15.77 -9.65 7.41
CA TYR A 234 14.72 -10.08 8.33
C TYR A 234 14.44 -11.58 8.20
N PHE A 235 14.03 -12.05 7.00
CA PHE A 235 13.68 -13.45 6.75
C PHE A 235 14.92 -14.37 6.74
N GLY A 236 16.09 -13.88 6.33
CA GLY A 236 17.34 -14.65 6.38
C GLY A 236 17.81 -15.00 7.79
N SER A 237 17.19 -14.39 8.82
CA SER A 237 17.47 -14.65 10.23
C SER A 237 16.41 -15.53 10.91
N PHE A 238 15.37 -15.96 10.19
CA PHE A 238 14.34 -16.83 10.74
C PHE A 238 14.90 -18.24 11.02
N ASP A 239 14.53 -18.80 12.18
CA ASP A 239 14.79 -20.20 12.54
C ASP A 239 13.47 -20.81 13.00
N TYR A 240 12.89 -21.70 12.20
CA TYR A 240 11.51 -22.18 12.38
C TYR A 240 11.34 -23.66 12.03
N VAL A 241 10.18 -24.17 12.42
CA VAL A 241 9.63 -25.44 11.95
C VAL A 241 8.27 -25.15 11.33
N ALA A 242 8.07 -25.56 10.08
CA ALA A 242 6.79 -25.52 9.40
C ALA A 242 5.93 -26.73 9.81
N THR A 243 4.66 -26.50 10.09
CA THR A 243 3.69 -27.55 10.40
C THR A 243 2.32 -27.22 9.83
N VAL A 244 1.67 -28.19 9.19
CA VAL A 244 0.25 -28.06 8.82
C VAL A 244 -0.60 -28.02 10.10
N THR A 245 -1.45 -26.99 10.21
CA THR A 245 -2.34 -26.79 11.36
C THR A 245 -3.82 -26.98 11.00
N ASN A 246 -4.19 -26.80 9.74
CA ASN A 246 -5.55 -27.01 9.26
C ASN A 246 -5.54 -27.43 7.78
N VAL A 247 -6.49 -28.29 7.40
CA VAL A 247 -6.68 -28.77 6.04
C VAL A 247 -8.14 -28.60 5.68
N SER A 248 -8.39 -28.05 4.50
CA SER A 248 -9.72 -27.89 3.91
C SER A 248 -9.71 -28.33 2.45
N GLU A 249 -10.89 -28.39 1.82
CA GLU A 249 -11.02 -28.76 0.40
C GLU A 249 -10.30 -27.77 -0.54
N GLU A 250 -10.21 -26.49 -0.16
CA GLU A 250 -9.71 -25.42 -1.03
C GLU A 250 -8.34 -24.86 -0.58
N SER A 251 -7.88 -25.21 0.62
CA SER A 251 -6.67 -24.62 1.20
C SER A 251 -6.06 -25.44 2.34
N ILE A 252 -4.75 -25.26 2.55
CA ILE A 252 -4.01 -25.78 3.70
C ILE A 252 -3.41 -24.63 4.49
N GLN A 253 -3.58 -24.64 5.80
CA GLN A 253 -2.93 -23.69 6.70
C GLN A 253 -1.61 -24.27 7.22
N VAL A 254 -0.53 -23.53 7.06
CA VAL A 254 0.82 -23.87 7.53
C VAL A 254 1.26 -22.85 8.58
N GLU A 255 1.60 -23.32 9.78
CA GLU A 255 2.19 -22.51 10.86
C GLU A 255 3.72 -22.64 10.84
N LEU A 256 4.43 -21.52 10.83
CA LEU A 256 5.85 -21.44 11.12
C LEU A 256 6.04 -21.10 12.59
N ASN A 257 6.60 -22.04 13.36
CA ASN A 257 6.85 -21.87 14.78
C ASN A 257 8.36 -21.82 15.06
N GLY A 258 8.85 -20.67 15.54
CA GLY A 258 10.29 -20.44 15.59
C GLY A 258 10.71 -19.16 16.28
N THR A 259 11.79 -18.56 15.76
CA THR A 259 12.29 -17.25 16.16
C THR A 259 12.55 -16.36 14.96
N ALA A 260 12.22 -15.08 15.09
CA ALA A 260 12.55 -14.02 14.15
C ALA A 260 13.32 -12.90 14.88
N PRO A 261 14.04 -12.00 14.17
CA PRO A 261 14.59 -10.80 14.78
C PRO A 261 13.50 -9.93 15.43
N ASP A 262 13.76 -9.39 16.63
CA ASP A 262 12.89 -8.40 17.28
C ASP A 262 13.01 -7.03 16.60
N PHE A 263 12.51 -6.97 15.35
CA PHE A 263 12.57 -5.77 14.53
C PHE A 263 11.81 -4.62 15.17
N ASN A 264 10.57 -4.85 15.62
CA ASN A 264 9.70 -3.80 16.14
C ASN A 264 10.33 -3.09 17.34
N THR A 265 10.90 -3.82 18.30
CA THR A 265 11.53 -3.20 19.46
C THR A 265 12.74 -2.36 19.05
N GLU A 266 13.60 -2.87 18.15
CA GLU A 266 14.80 -2.10 17.73
C GLU A 266 14.47 -0.93 16.81
N PHE A 267 13.45 -1.06 15.98
CA PHE A 267 12.95 0.03 15.17
C PHE A 267 12.39 1.15 16.06
N GLN A 268 11.56 0.81 17.05
CA GLN A 268 11.04 1.78 18.01
C GLN A 268 12.15 2.45 18.83
N ASN A 269 13.15 1.70 19.30
CA ASN A 269 14.32 2.28 19.98
C ASN A 269 15.07 3.28 19.09
N SER A 270 15.17 3.00 17.79
CA SER A 270 15.82 3.87 16.81
C SER A 270 14.98 5.12 16.50
N MET A 271 13.65 4.98 16.48
CA MET A 271 12.70 6.09 16.31
C MET A 271 12.62 7.02 17.53
N SER A 272 13.19 6.62 18.67
CA SER A 272 13.37 7.47 19.86
C SER A 272 14.82 8.01 19.99
N ASP A 273 15.69 7.85 18.99
CA ASP A 273 17.08 8.33 19.02
C ASP A 273 17.32 9.46 18.01
N VAL A 274 17.48 10.68 18.54
CA VAL A 274 17.75 11.88 17.74
C VAL A 274 19.00 11.74 16.86
N ASP A 275 20.06 11.09 17.34
CA ASP A 275 21.30 10.94 16.58
C ASP A 275 21.11 10.01 15.36
N VAL A 276 20.16 9.07 15.45
CA VAL A 276 19.80 8.15 14.35
C VAL A 276 18.88 8.84 13.35
N LEU A 277 17.90 9.61 13.82
CA LEU A 277 16.90 10.25 12.97
C LEU A 277 17.40 11.52 12.28
N LEU A 278 18.30 12.28 12.92
CA LEU A 278 18.84 13.53 12.39
C LEU A 278 19.35 13.41 10.94
N PRO A 279 20.21 12.45 10.56
CA PRO A 279 20.68 12.32 9.18
C PRO A 279 19.59 11.90 8.17
N ILE A 280 18.47 11.33 8.64
CA ILE A 280 17.34 10.90 7.79
C ILE A 280 16.44 12.11 7.47
N PHE A 281 16.08 12.89 8.49
CA PHE A 281 15.11 13.98 8.36
C PHE A 281 15.72 15.34 7.99
N THR A 282 17.01 15.58 8.27
CA THR A 282 17.67 16.85 7.90
C THR A 282 17.61 17.15 6.39
N PRO A 283 17.89 16.19 5.49
CA PRO A 283 17.78 16.43 4.05
C PRO A 283 16.35 16.72 3.59
N VAL A 284 15.35 16.07 4.18
CA VAL A 284 13.92 16.32 3.89
C VAL A 284 13.57 17.76 4.24
N MET A 285 13.91 18.17 5.45
CA MET A 285 13.63 19.52 5.94
C MET A 285 14.38 20.59 5.14
N ALA A 286 15.64 20.32 4.75
CA ALA A 286 16.40 21.18 3.84
C ALA A 286 15.68 21.36 2.49
N SER A 287 15.18 20.26 1.90
CA SER A 287 14.43 20.31 0.65
C SER A 287 13.14 21.10 0.81
N PHE A 288 12.35 20.81 1.84
CA PHE A 288 11.12 21.52 2.17
C PHE A 288 11.33 23.04 2.28
N MET A 289 12.35 23.46 3.02
CA MET A 289 12.67 24.87 3.24
C MET A 289 13.21 25.59 1.99
N THR A 290 13.77 24.87 1.02
CA THR A 290 14.35 25.47 -0.19
C THR A 290 13.39 25.48 -1.38
N THR A 291 12.48 24.51 -1.49
CA THR A 291 11.55 24.39 -2.62
C THR A 291 10.14 24.91 -2.32
N GLY A 292 9.84 25.25 -1.06
CA GLY A 292 8.53 25.82 -0.72
C GLY A 292 7.37 24.86 -0.96
N ASN A 293 7.62 23.56 -0.77
CA ASN A 293 6.66 22.45 -0.83
C ASN A 293 6.27 21.91 -2.22
N GLU A 294 6.70 22.52 -3.33
CA GLU A 294 6.23 22.11 -4.66
C GLU A 294 6.97 20.89 -5.26
N ASP A 295 8.17 20.55 -4.76
CA ASP A 295 9.01 19.45 -5.28
C ASP A 295 9.93 18.89 -4.17
N VAL A 296 9.38 18.34 -3.09
CA VAL A 296 10.19 17.69 -2.04
C VAL A 296 10.56 16.29 -2.50
N ASP A 297 11.83 16.05 -2.82
CA ASP A 297 12.34 14.71 -3.12
C ASP A 297 12.50 13.91 -1.82
N LEU A 298 11.57 12.98 -1.58
CA LEU A 298 11.57 12.10 -0.41
C LEU A 298 12.42 10.84 -0.60
N SER A 299 12.91 10.57 -1.80
CA SER A 299 13.59 9.31 -2.14
C SER A 299 14.78 9.04 -1.23
N GLY A 300 15.59 10.07 -0.93
CA GLY A 300 16.75 9.94 -0.05
C GLY A 300 16.41 9.58 1.40
N ALA A 301 15.26 10.06 1.89
CA ALA A 301 14.77 9.76 3.23
C ALA A 301 14.23 8.33 3.31
N TYR A 302 13.42 7.93 2.33
CA TYR A 302 12.93 6.54 2.23
C TYR A 302 14.08 5.54 2.12
N ILE A 303 15.11 5.82 1.31
CA ILE A 303 16.33 4.98 1.25
C ILE A 303 16.97 4.84 2.63
N SER A 304 17.20 5.98 3.31
CA SER A 304 17.87 5.99 4.62
C SER A 304 17.04 5.26 5.68
N LEU A 305 15.72 5.34 5.56
CA LEU A 305 14.77 4.66 6.43
C LEU A 305 14.73 3.15 6.18
N MET A 306 14.72 2.71 4.92
CA MET A 306 14.84 1.28 4.57
C MET A 306 16.19 0.70 5.02
N GLN A 307 17.26 1.50 4.95
CA GLN A 307 18.57 1.12 5.50
C GLN A 307 18.54 1.01 7.02
N LEU A 308 17.83 1.92 7.71
CA LEU A 308 17.59 1.82 9.15
C LEU A 308 16.79 0.56 9.49
N MET A 309 15.73 0.25 8.73
CA MET A 309 14.94 -0.97 8.91
C MET A 309 15.80 -2.23 8.74
N THR A 310 16.63 -2.26 7.69
CA THR A 310 17.59 -3.33 7.44
C THR A 310 18.59 -3.46 8.61
N GLN A 311 19.06 -2.35 9.17
CA GLN A 311 19.93 -2.36 10.34
C GLN A 311 19.21 -2.90 11.59
N CYS A 312 17.94 -2.52 11.80
CA CYS A 312 17.12 -3.01 12.91
C CYS A 312 16.89 -4.52 12.80
N ALA A 313 16.60 -5.03 11.59
CA ALA A 313 16.48 -6.47 11.34
C ALA A 313 17.79 -7.22 11.63
N ASN A 314 18.95 -6.67 11.24
CA ASN A 314 20.26 -7.28 11.49
C ASN A 314 20.69 -7.25 12.97
N ASN A 315 20.26 -6.23 13.72
CA ASN A 315 20.62 -6.06 15.13
C ASN A 315 19.61 -6.69 16.10
N GLY A 316 18.38 -6.93 15.62
CA GLY A 316 17.28 -7.48 16.40
C GLY A 316 17.66 -8.80 17.05
N THR A 317 17.45 -8.88 18.36
CA THR A 317 17.66 -10.15 19.06
C THR A 317 16.58 -11.15 18.67
N PRO A 318 16.90 -12.45 18.44
CA PRO A 318 15.88 -13.43 18.11
C PRO A 318 14.83 -13.56 19.23
N VAL A 319 13.55 -13.40 18.88
CA VAL A 319 12.39 -13.56 19.76
C VAL A 319 11.47 -14.66 19.23
N PRO A 320 10.72 -15.36 20.10
CA PRO A 320 9.75 -16.36 19.65
C PRO A 320 8.67 -15.73 18.76
N THR A 321 8.44 -16.34 17.61
CA THR A 321 7.49 -15.87 16.59
C THR A 321 6.68 -17.04 16.06
N ILE A 322 5.40 -16.79 15.82
CA ILE A 322 4.47 -17.72 15.18
C ILE A 322 3.84 -16.96 14.00
N VAL A 323 3.91 -17.55 12.81
CA VAL A 323 3.34 -17.00 11.58
C VAL A 323 2.47 -18.07 10.93
N ASP A 324 1.30 -17.69 10.47
CA ASP A 324 0.37 -18.57 9.77
C ASP A 324 0.27 -18.17 8.31
N PHE A 325 0.29 -19.17 7.42
CA PHE A 325 0.12 -19.03 5.98
C PHE A 325 -1.07 -19.87 5.53
N LEU A 326 -1.83 -19.36 4.56
CA LEU A 326 -2.82 -20.09 3.81
C LEU A 326 -2.23 -20.44 2.45
N VAL A 327 -2.23 -21.73 2.11
CA VAL A 327 -1.81 -22.22 0.80
C VAL A 327 -3.04 -22.62 0.02
N THR A 328 -3.16 -22.12 -1.21
CA THR A 328 -4.26 -22.39 -2.14
C THR A 328 -3.71 -22.81 -3.49
N GLU A 329 -4.46 -23.62 -4.24
CA GLU A 329 -4.12 -23.96 -5.63
C GLU A 329 -4.82 -23.00 -6.60
N GLY A 330 -4.06 -22.43 -7.53
CA GLY A 330 -4.59 -21.61 -8.63
C GLY A 330 -5.30 -22.46 -9.70
N GLU A 331 -5.99 -21.80 -10.64
CA GLU A 331 -6.68 -22.48 -11.76
C GLU A 331 -5.72 -23.24 -12.70
N ASP A 332 -4.42 -22.90 -12.66
CA ASP A 332 -3.34 -23.49 -13.43
C ASP A 332 -2.53 -24.54 -12.65
N GLY A 333 -2.94 -24.87 -11.42
CA GLY A 333 -2.24 -25.80 -10.53
C GLY A 333 -1.07 -25.18 -9.77
N GLU A 334 -0.79 -23.88 -9.94
CA GLU A 334 0.26 -23.22 -9.17
C GLU A 334 -0.17 -22.99 -7.72
N LEU A 335 0.73 -23.28 -6.77
CA LEU A 335 0.48 -23.02 -5.36
C LEU A 335 0.70 -21.54 -5.04
N LYS A 336 -0.31 -20.93 -4.41
CA LYS A 336 -0.25 -19.57 -3.88
C LYS A 336 -0.19 -19.59 -2.36
N VAL A 337 0.64 -18.72 -1.79
CA VAL A 337 0.95 -18.60 -0.38
C VAL A 337 0.51 -17.22 0.10
N ASP A 338 -0.45 -17.19 1.01
CA ASP A 338 -1.03 -15.97 1.56
C ASP A 338 -0.77 -15.91 3.08
N PRO A 339 0.02 -14.94 3.58
CA PRO A 339 0.22 -14.77 5.02
C PRO A 339 -1.09 -14.33 5.71
N ILE A 340 -1.59 -15.13 6.65
CA ILE A 340 -2.88 -14.88 7.34
C ILE A 340 -2.77 -13.71 8.34
N ASN A 341 -1.57 -13.45 8.84
CA ASN A 341 -1.32 -12.36 9.78
C ASN A 341 -0.54 -11.24 9.06
N ASP A 342 -1.14 -10.05 9.03
CA ASP A 342 -0.50 -8.82 8.53
C ASP A 342 0.80 -8.48 9.26
N ASP A 343 1.01 -9.05 10.45
CA ASP A 343 2.20 -8.86 11.29
C ASP A 343 3.49 -9.53 10.74
N LEU A 344 3.41 -10.30 9.64
CA LEU A 344 4.57 -10.99 9.09
C LEU A 344 5.65 -10.02 8.61
N ILE A 345 5.23 -9.03 7.84
CA ILE A 345 6.08 -7.93 7.40
C ILE A 345 5.76 -6.80 8.37
N PRO A 346 6.74 -6.29 9.13
CA PRO A 346 6.51 -5.14 9.99
C PRO A 346 5.88 -4.00 9.20
N SER A 347 4.63 -3.67 9.51
CA SER A 347 3.93 -2.61 8.80
C SER A 347 4.57 -1.27 9.16
N ILE A 348 4.66 -0.43 8.14
CA ILE A 348 5.33 0.85 8.16
C ILE A 348 4.35 1.99 8.52
N ASP A 349 3.07 1.67 8.76
CA ASP A 349 1.90 2.56 8.65
C ASP A 349 1.93 3.85 9.50
N SER A 350 2.95 4.09 10.31
CA SER A 350 3.30 5.43 10.76
C SER A 350 4.79 5.59 11.05
N PHE A 351 5.54 6.14 10.10
CA PHE A 351 6.89 6.66 10.33
C PHE A 351 6.84 8.02 11.06
N SER A 352 6.36 8.00 12.30
CA SER A 352 6.47 9.16 13.18
C SER A 352 7.65 8.97 14.13
N PRO A 353 8.56 9.94 14.26
CA PRO A 353 9.42 10.03 15.43
C PRO A 353 8.60 9.87 16.71
N ASP A 354 9.23 9.36 17.77
CA ASP A 354 8.59 9.32 19.07
C ASP A 354 8.20 10.76 19.48
N PRO A 355 6.91 11.03 19.81
CA PRO A 355 6.46 12.37 20.19
C PRO A 355 7.25 12.98 21.35
N GLU A 356 7.88 12.17 22.19
CA GLU A 356 8.73 12.65 23.28
C GLU A 356 10.04 13.31 22.79
N ILE A 357 10.49 13.02 21.57
CA ILE A 357 11.73 13.57 20.99
C ILE A 357 11.51 14.53 19.83
N GLU A 358 10.27 14.72 19.35
CA GLU A 358 9.97 15.55 18.18
C GLU A 358 10.56 16.96 18.28
N ASP A 359 10.37 17.64 19.42
CA ASP A 359 10.92 18.99 19.66
C ASP A 359 12.47 18.99 19.65
N GLU A 360 13.09 17.97 20.26
CA GLU A 360 14.55 17.85 20.33
C GLU A 360 15.14 17.55 18.93
N LEU A 361 14.49 16.68 18.17
CA LEU A 361 14.86 16.35 16.80
C LEU A 361 14.72 17.56 15.88
N MET A 362 13.59 18.29 15.96
CA MET A 362 13.37 19.50 15.17
C MET A 362 14.40 20.57 15.46
N LEU A 363 14.77 20.78 16.72
CA LEU A 363 15.87 21.66 17.09
C LEU A 363 17.20 21.23 16.51
N ALA A 364 17.55 19.95 16.66
CA ALA A 364 18.80 19.42 16.14
C ALA A 364 18.89 19.57 14.61
N ILE A 365 17.77 19.37 13.90
CA ILE A 365 17.68 19.61 12.44
C ILE A 365 17.93 21.09 12.14
N LEU A 366 17.22 22.01 12.79
CA LEU A 366 17.38 23.45 12.56
C LEU A 366 18.81 23.92 12.87
N ASP A 367 19.41 23.45 13.96
CA ASP A 367 20.79 23.75 14.35
C ASP A 367 21.77 23.27 13.27
N GLN A 368 21.58 22.06 12.76
CA GLN A 368 22.42 21.50 11.71
C GLN A 368 22.29 22.29 10.39
N LEU A 369 21.06 22.64 9.99
CA LEU A 369 20.81 23.44 8.78
C LEU A 369 21.40 24.84 8.87
N LEU A 370 21.31 25.49 10.04
CA LEU A 370 21.92 26.78 10.30
C LEU A 370 23.44 26.69 10.28
N GLN A 371 24.01 25.66 10.93
CA GLN A 371 25.45 25.41 10.95
C GLN A 371 26.01 25.17 9.55
N ASP A 372 25.27 24.46 8.70
CA ASP A 372 25.65 24.17 7.31
C ASP A 372 25.43 25.37 6.38
N GLY A 373 24.72 26.40 6.85
CA GLY A 373 24.37 27.60 6.10
C GLY A 373 23.31 27.36 5.03
N THR A 374 22.51 26.30 5.18
CA THR A 374 21.34 26.01 4.35
C THR A 374 20.21 27.01 4.64
N ILE A 375 20.07 27.39 5.91
CA ILE A 375 19.14 28.43 6.36
C ILE A 375 19.91 29.56 7.06
N ASP A 376 19.30 30.75 7.10
CA ASP A 376 19.78 31.87 7.90
C ASP A 376 19.13 31.88 9.30
N GLN A 377 19.61 32.80 10.16
CA GLN A 377 19.15 32.92 11.53
C GLN A 377 17.67 33.34 11.63
N ASP A 378 17.18 34.12 10.67
CA ASP A 378 15.78 34.57 10.62
C ASP A 378 14.86 33.38 10.29
N THR A 379 15.24 32.55 9.32
CA THR A 379 14.54 31.31 8.98
C THR A 379 14.56 30.34 10.17
N TYR A 380 15.71 30.15 10.82
CA TYR A 380 15.84 29.35 12.03
C TYR A 380 14.85 29.81 13.12
N ASN A 381 14.82 31.12 13.41
CA ASN A 381 13.98 31.70 14.46
C ASN A 381 12.49 31.54 14.13
N SER A 382 12.11 31.77 12.88
CA SER A 382 10.74 31.61 12.39
C SER A 382 10.25 30.18 12.61
N PHE A 383 11.00 29.17 12.15
CA PHE A 383 10.61 27.77 12.33
C PHE A 383 10.62 27.35 13.80
N ALA A 384 11.68 27.64 14.56
CA ALA A 384 11.72 27.29 15.97
C ALA A 384 10.57 27.93 16.78
N SER A 385 10.13 29.14 16.40
CA SER A 385 8.96 29.79 17.02
C SER A 385 7.64 29.09 16.72
N MET A 386 7.47 28.52 15.51
CA MET A 386 6.27 27.75 15.15
C MET A 386 6.11 26.50 16.01
N TYR A 387 7.23 25.92 16.46
CA TYR A 387 7.27 24.77 17.36
C TYR A 387 7.30 25.18 18.85
N GLY A 388 7.02 26.45 19.18
CA GLY A 388 6.99 26.92 20.58
C GLY A 388 8.35 26.93 21.28
N ILE A 389 9.44 26.81 20.53
CA ILE A 389 10.78 26.74 21.08
C ILE A 389 11.36 28.15 21.26
N ALA A 390 11.75 28.46 22.50
CA ALA A 390 12.33 29.76 22.85
C ALA A 390 13.64 30.01 22.10
N THR A 391 13.62 30.90 21.11
CA THR A 391 14.82 31.36 20.41
C THR A 391 15.36 32.66 20.98
N VAL A 392 16.69 32.80 20.98
CA VAL A 392 17.37 34.09 21.19
C VAL A 392 17.48 34.72 19.82
N SER A 393 16.67 35.73 19.51
CA SER A 393 16.86 36.48 18.26
C SER A 393 18.20 37.22 18.27
N ASP A 394 18.73 37.55 17.09
CA ASP A 394 19.97 38.32 16.90
C ASP A 394 19.98 39.68 17.62
N ASN A 395 18.81 40.14 18.04
CA ASN A 395 18.59 41.35 18.80
C ASN A 395 18.72 41.15 20.32
N GLY A 396 19.00 39.95 20.82
CA GLY A 396 19.06 39.67 22.27
C GLY A 396 17.68 39.71 22.93
N ILE A 397 16.64 39.37 22.16
CA ILE A 397 15.25 39.21 22.61
C ILE A 397 14.92 37.72 22.61
N THR A 398 14.38 37.20 23.71
CA THR A 398 13.83 35.84 23.77
C THR A 398 12.32 35.91 23.96
N SER A 399 11.56 35.11 23.21
CA SER A 399 10.11 34.96 23.41
C SER A 399 9.73 33.56 23.90
N THR A 400 8.66 33.48 24.67
CA THR A 400 7.95 32.24 25.06
C THR A 400 6.48 32.55 25.12
N TYR A 401 5.59 31.60 24.83
CA TYR A 401 4.15 31.82 24.99
C TYR A 401 3.42 30.60 25.55
N GLU A 402 2.27 30.84 26.17
CA GLU A 402 1.31 29.82 26.59
C GLU A 402 0.03 30.03 25.77
N GLU A 403 -0.35 28.97 25.05
CA GLU A 403 -1.48 28.98 24.11
C GLU A 403 -2.82 29.01 24.86
N GLY A 404 -3.75 29.79 24.32
CA GLY A 404 -5.14 29.85 24.77
C GLY A 404 -6.09 29.09 23.83
N THR A 405 -7.39 29.28 24.01
CA THR A 405 -8.43 28.48 23.32
C THR A 405 -8.62 28.80 21.84
N ASN A 406 -8.00 29.86 21.32
CA ASN A 406 -8.18 30.35 19.95
C ASN A 406 -6.85 30.92 19.39
N PHE A 407 -5.74 30.23 19.61
CA PHE A 407 -4.40 30.71 19.31
C PHE A 407 -3.80 30.03 18.07
N TRP A 408 -3.43 30.79 17.04
CA TRP A 408 -2.68 30.26 15.90
C TRP A 408 -1.17 30.51 16.02
N SER A 409 -0.75 31.76 16.27
CA SER A 409 0.67 32.09 16.37
C SER A 409 0.93 33.38 17.16
N PHE A 410 2.13 33.48 17.73
CA PHE A 410 2.64 34.66 18.44
C PHE A 410 3.96 35.08 17.79
N ASP A 411 4.00 36.29 17.26
CA ASP A 411 5.16 36.83 16.55
C ASP A 411 5.49 38.25 17.04
N TYR A 412 6.72 38.72 16.81
CA TYR A 412 7.15 40.07 17.14
C TYR A 412 8.16 40.63 16.14
N GLU A 413 8.05 41.93 15.88
CA GLU A 413 8.98 42.67 15.03
C GLU A 413 9.50 43.90 15.79
N LEU A 414 10.83 44.04 15.87
CA LEU A 414 11.46 45.23 16.44
C LEU A 414 11.59 46.30 15.34
N LYS A 415 10.73 47.32 15.37
CA LYS A 415 10.75 48.48 14.46
C LYS A 415 11.55 49.63 15.07
N SER A 416 11.80 50.67 14.26
CA SER A 416 12.58 51.85 14.67
C SER A 416 11.96 52.63 15.84
N ASP A 417 10.64 52.54 16.01
CA ASP A 417 9.84 53.33 16.94
C ASP A 417 8.91 52.50 17.84
N CYS A 418 8.73 51.20 17.57
CA CYS A 418 7.98 50.28 18.43
C CYS A 418 8.53 48.84 18.37
N LEU A 419 8.16 48.06 19.38
CA LEU A 419 8.11 46.60 19.28
C LEU A 419 6.68 46.25 18.90
N GLU A 420 6.48 45.79 17.66
CA GLU A 420 5.18 45.32 17.17
C GLU A 420 5.03 43.85 17.58
N VAL A 421 3.95 43.52 18.28
CA VAL A 421 3.60 42.13 18.61
C VAL A 421 2.37 41.74 17.80
N THR A 422 2.48 40.64 17.07
CA THR A 422 1.41 40.09 16.25
C THR A 422 0.89 38.81 16.87
N VAL A 423 -0.41 38.79 17.19
CA VAL A 423 -1.12 37.58 17.61
C VAL A 423 -2.10 37.18 16.52
N ARG A 424 -2.04 35.92 16.10
CA ARG A 424 -2.97 35.32 15.14
C ARG A 424 -3.87 34.33 15.85
N THR A 425 -5.13 34.30 15.46
CA THR A 425 -6.16 33.39 15.98
C THR A 425 -6.59 32.39 14.92
N TYR A 426 -7.14 31.25 15.31
CA TYR A 426 -7.76 30.31 14.36
C TYR A 426 -9.07 30.89 13.79
N SER A 427 -9.77 31.73 14.56
CA SER A 427 -10.94 32.44 14.08
C SER A 427 -10.56 33.63 13.19
N TYR A 428 -11.33 33.82 12.12
CA TYR A 428 -11.33 35.05 11.33
C TYR A 428 -12.01 36.17 12.11
N ASN A 429 -11.42 37.36 12.10
CA ASN A 429 -11.86 38.49 12.89
C ASN A 429 -12.40 39.56 11.95
N ASN A 430 -13.69 39.87 12.07
CA ASN A 430 -14.33 40.85 11.21
C ASN A 430 -13.80 42.26 11.48
N GLU A 431 -13.86 43.11 10.46
CA GLU A 431 -13.64 44.54 10.63
C GLU A 431 -14.50 45.08 11.79
N GLY A 432 -13.85 45.73 12.75
CA GLY A 432 -14.51 46.30 13.91
C GLY A 432 -14.60 45.38 15.12
N ASP A 433 -14.16 44.12 15.01
CA ASP A 433 -14.02 43.23 16.17
C ASP A 433 -13.02 43.81 17.17
N VAL A 434 -13.31 43.66 18.47
CA VAL A 434 -12.57 44.30 19.55
C VAL A 434 -11.95 43.25 20.46
N PHE A 435 -10.63 43.28 20.56
CA PHE A 435 -9.85 42.47 21.50
C PHE A 435 -9.41 43.32 22.67
N GLU A 436 -9.43 42.75 23.87
CA GLU A 436 -8.76 43.37 25.02
C GLU A 436 -7.36 42.78 25.18
N TYR A 437 -6.42 43.57 25.64
CA TYR A 437 -5.09 43.08 25.98
C TYR A 437 -4.52 43.79 27.21
N ASP A 438 -3.68 43.06 27.94
CA ASP A 438 -2.82 43.57 29.00
C ASP A 438 -1.36 43.52 28.54
N ILE A 439 -0.57 44.52 28.94
CA ILE A 439 0.89 44.52 28.83
C ILE A 439 1.47 44.71 30.22
N LEU A 440 2.32 43.78 30.65
CA LEU A 440 3.10 43.86 31.88
C LEU A 440 4.58 44.06 31.53
N ILE A 441 5.27 44.95 32.24
CA ILE A 441 6.72 45.13 32.15
C ILE A 441 7.31 44.83 33.53
N ASP A 442 8.17 43.82 33.62
CA ASP A 442 8.71 43.26 34.87
C ASP A 442 7.61 42.96 35.90
N GLY A 443 6.49 42.40 35.41
CA GLY A 443 5.29 42.10 36.19
C GLY A 443 4.53 43.33 36.72
N GLN A 444 4.85 44.54 36.26
CA GLN A 444 4.10 45.76 36.55
C GLN A 444 3.20 46.14 35.37
N PRO A 445 1.93 46.53 35.60
CA PRO A 445 1.05 46.90 34.50
C PRO A 445 1.54 48.14 33.74
N TYR A 446 1.69 47.99 32.44
CA TYR A 446 1.95 49.07 31.49
C TYR A 446 0.67 49.48 30.76
N ALA A 447 -0.10 48.50 30.28
CA ALA A 447 -1.44 48.66 29.76
C ALA A 447 -2.36 47.62 30.42
N GLU A 448 -3.51 48.06 30.94
CA GLU A 448 -4.52 47.16 31.49
C GLU A 448 -5.81 47.34 30.69
N ARG A 449 -6.32 46.25 30.12
CA ARG A 449 -7.55 46.19 29.32
C ARG A 449 -7.57 47.24 28.22
N ALA A 450 -6.43 47.42 27.57
CA ALA A 450 -6.37 48.20 26.35
C ALA A 450 -7.12 47.43 25.25
N THR A 451 -7.65 48.16 24.27
CA THR A 451 -8.47 47.55 23.22
C THR A 451 -7.77 47.67 21.88
N TYR A 452 -7.72 46.57 21.12
CA TYR A 452 -7.40 46.57 19.70
C TYR A 452 -8.71 46.40 18.91
N THR A 453 -8.88 47.17 17.84
CA THR A 453 -10.02 47.03 16.94
C THR A 453 -9.51 46.67 15.56
N VAL A 454 -10.00 45.56 15.00
CA VAL A 454 -9.54 45.05 13.70
C VAL A 454 -9.85 46.09 12.61
N PRO A 455 -8.84 46.60 11.89
CA PRO A 455 -9.04 47.65 10.89
C PRO A 455 -9.62 47.13 9.57
N THR A 456 -10.14 48.06 8.76
CA THR A 456 -10.83 47.91 7.46
C THR A 456 -10.04 47.18 6.35
N SER A 457 -8.77 46.85 6.58
CA SER A 457 -7.86 46.40 5.52
C SER A 457 -6.74 45.49 6.01
N SER A 458 -6.84 44.93 7.22
CA SER A 458 -5.82 43.99 7.71
C SER A 458 -6.27 42.56 7.49
N ASN A 459 -5.28 41.70 7.23
CA ASN A 459 -5.37 40.27 7.57
C ASN A 459 -5.73 40.17 9.06
N ASP A 460 -6.43 39.12 9.50
CA ASP A 460 -7.09 38.92 10.81
C ASP A 460 -6.19 39.00 12.08
N ASN A 461 -5.01 39.59 11.95
CA ASN A 461 -3.98 39.76 12.96
C ASN A 461 -4.36 40.82 14.00
N ILE A 462 -4.10 40.47 15.27
CA ILE A 462 -4.12 41.39 16.40
C ILE A 462 -2.73 42.00 16.53
N ILE A 463 -2.61 43.31 16.29
CA ILE A 463 -1.34 44.03 16.28
C ILE A 463 -1.26 44.94 17.50
N ILE A 464 -0.24 44.72 18.34
CA ILE A 464 0.00 45.47 19.57
C ILE A 464 1.36 46.16 19.47
N ASP A 465 1.34 47.48 19.35
CA ASP A 465 2.56 48.30 19.33
C ASP A 465 2.97 48.73 20.73
N LEU A 466 4.13 48.28 21.17
CA LEU A 466 4.79 48.80 22.36
C LEU A 466 5.81 49.87 21.96
N PRO A 467 5.57 51.16 22.23
CA PRO A 467 6.46 52.23 21.80
C PRO A 467 7.84 52.13 22.45
N ILE A 468 8.86 52.45 21.66
CA ILE A 468 10.27 52.44 22.06
C ILE A 468 10.75 53.88 22.30
N GLU A 469 11.37 54.14 23.45
CA GLU A 469 11.91 55.47 23.77
C GLU A 469 13.36 55.62 23.29
N ASN A 470 13.62 56.63 22.46
CA ASN A 470 14.96 56.94 21.91
C ASN A 470 15.59 55.80 21.08
N GLY A 471 14.77 54.96 20.44
CA GLY A 471 15.23 53.82 19.65
C GLY A 471 15.83 52.69 20.51
N GLU A 472 15.63 52.71 21.83
CA GLU A 472 16.08 51.66 22.75
C GLU A 472 14.90 50.96 23.43
N LEU A 473 14.70 49.67 23.12
CA LEU A 473 13.79 48.84 23.91
C LEU A 473 14.50 48.53 25.24
N ALA A 474 13.91 48.95 26.36
CA ALA A 474 14.51 48.75 27.66
C ALA A 474 14.76 47.26 27.95
N ALA A 475 15.76 46.97 28.77
CA ALA A 475 15.94 45.61 29.26
C ALA A 475 14.84 45.29 30.28
N GLY A 476 14.22 44.12 30.14
CA GLY A 476 13.09 43.72 30.99
C GLY A 476 12.28 42.57 30.40
N GLU A 477 11.35 42.06 31.20
CA GLU A 477 10.37 41.05 30.81
C GLU A 477 9.05 41.73 30.44
N TYR A 478 8.57 41.48 29.23
CA TYR A 478 7.35 42.07 28.66
C TYR A 478 6.32 40.95 28.47
N THR A 479 5.25 40.95 29.26
CA THR A 479 4.17 39.96 29.14
C THR A 479 2.97 40.58 28.42
N PHE A 480 2.54 39.97 27.33
CA PHE A 480 1.35 40.30 26.55
C PHE A 480 0.28 39.26 26.83
N ILE A 481 -0.90 39.71 27.27
CA ILE A 481 -2.05 38.83 27.51
C ILE A 481 -3.16 39.33 26.61
N VAL A 482 -3.56 38.54 25.62
CA VAL A 482 -4.66 38.90 24.71
C VAL A 482 -5.90 38.14 25.11
N TYR A 483 -7.03 38.83 25.12
CA TYR A 483 -8.33 38.31 25.49
C TYR A 483 -9.31 38.43 24.33
N ASP A 484 -10.09 37.36 24.12
CA ASP A 484 -11.23 37.37 23.22
C ASP A 484 -12.50 37.74 24.03
N GLN A 485 -13.30 38.66 23.50
CA GLN A 485 -14.59 39.02 24.06
C GLN A 485 -15.72 38.31 23.30
N GLY A 486 -15.85 37.01 23.53
CA GLY A 486 -17.05 36.25 23.16
C GLY A 486 -18.29 36.66 23.97
N ALA A 487 -19.46 36.11 23.63
CA ALA A 487 -20.80 36.43 24.16
C ALA A 487 -21.01 36.24 25.68
N GLY A 488 -20.26 36.97 26.51
CA GLY A 488 -20.36 37.01 27.96
C GLY A 488 -19.17 36.43 28.74
N ASN A 489 -18.14 35.90 28.07
CA ASN A 489 -16.90 35.40 28.70
C ASN A 489 -15.67 36.12 28.13
N THR A 490 -14.64 36.26 28.96
CA THR A 490 -13.33 36.76 28.55
C THR A 490 -12.37 35.57 28.63
N ASP A 491 -12.02 35.00 27.48
CA ASP A 491 -11.09 33.89 27.40
C ASP A 491 -9.71 34.41 27.01
N VAL A 492 -8.66 33.80 27.57
CA VAL A 492 -7.27 34.13 27.21
C VAL A 492 -6.97 33.49 25.87
N VAL A 493 -6.58 34.30 24.89
CA VAL A 493 -6.14 33.88 23.56
C VAL A 493 -4.68 33.45 23.62
N VAL A 494 -3.81 34.24 24.24
CA VAL A 494 -2.40 33.90 24.42
C VAL A 494 -1.81 34.67 25.60
N THR A 495 -0.85 34.06 26.29
CA THR A 495 0.09 34.76 27.16
C THR A 495 1.49 34.67 26.56
N GLY A 496 1.95 35.74 25.90
CA GLY A 496 3.31 35.82 25.35
C GLY A 496 4.24 36.58 26.29
N THR A 497 5.48 36.13 26.44
CA THR A 497 6.52 36.82 27.22
C THR A 497 7.72 37.07 26.32
N ILE A 498 8.18 38.31 26.29
CA ILE A 498 9.37 38.76 25.56
C ILE A 498 10.38 39.29 26.58
N VAL A 499 11.59 38.75 26.62
CA VAL A 499 12.68 39.25 27.48
C VAL A 499 13.71 39.95 26.61
N SER A 500 13.92 41.24 26.87
CA SER A 500 14.93 42.06 26.19
C SER A 500 16.17 42.21 27.06
N GLY A 501 17.36 41.99 26.49
CA GLY A 501 18.65 42.34 27.10
C GLY A 501 19.00 43.83 27.07
N GLY A 502 18.12 44.66 26.48
CA GLY A 502 18.38 46.05 26.13
C GLY A 502 18.93 46.13 24.71
N VAL A 503 18.10 46.62 23.78
CA VAL A 503 18.39 46.59 22.33
C VAL A 503 18.18 47.96 21.73
N THR A 504 19.18 48.45 21.00
CA THR A 504 19.04 49.59 20.09
C THR A 504 18.46 49.11 18.77
N ALA A 505 17.28 49.60 18.39
CA ALA A 505 16.78 49.47 17.03
C ALA A 505 17.77 50.21 16.11
N SER A 506 18.47 49.48 15.25
CA SER A 506 19.27 50.12 14.20
C SER A 506 18.33 50.65 13.14
N GLU A 507 18.44 51.93 12.78
CA GLU A 507 17.95 52.41 11.49
C GLU A 507 18.63 51.55 10.42
N GLY A 508 17.91 50.59 9.84
CA GLY A 508 18.34 49.94 8.62
C GLY A 508 18.56 51.04 7.57
N ASP A 509 19.68 51.01 6.86
CA ASP A 509 19.94 51.90 5.73
C ASP A 509 18.88 51.64 4.63
N ASP A 510 17.72 52.29 4.74
CA ASP A 510 16.67 52.37 3.69
C ASP A 510 17.04 53.34 2.54
N ASP A 511 18.31 53.73 2.46
CA ASP A 511 18.85 54.69 1.50
C ASP A 511 19.23 54.05 0.14
N ASP A 512 18.43 53.13 -0.43
CA ASP A 512 18.52 52.80 -1.87
C ASP A 512 17.23 52.23 -2.51
N VAL A 513 16.07 52.87 -2.29
CA VAL A 513 14.95 52.76 -3.24
C VAL A 513 14.50 54.14 -3.68
N GLY A 514 14.71 54.44 -4.96
CA GLY A 514 14.50 55.75 -5.57
C GLY A 514 13.12 56.37 -5.27
N GLY A 515 13.15 57.60 -4.78
CA GLY A 515 11.97 58.36 -4.41
C GLY A 515 10.93 58.52 -5.53
N VAL A 516 9.68 58.25 -5.17
CA VAL A 516 8.48 58.76 -5.86
C VAL A 516 7.73 59.63 -4.86
N GLU A 517 7.50 60.90 -5.21
CA GLU A 517 6.73 61.85 -4.39
C GLU A 517 5.28 61.34 -4.14
N PRO A 518 4.68 61.65 -2.98
CA PRO A 518 3.31 61.29 -2.67
C PRO A 518 2.34 62.18 -3.47
N GLY A 519 1.95 61.72 -4.65
CA GLY A 519 0.78 62.21 -5.36
C GLY A 519 -0.49 61.67 -4.70
N SER A 520 -1.44 62.55 -4.40
CA SER A 520 -2.75 62.17 -3.89
C SER A 520 -3.44 61.17 -4.84
N VAL A 521 -3.62 59.93 -4.40
CA VAL A 521 -4.47 58.95 -5.07
C VAL A 521 -5.90 59.18 -4.60
N VAL A 522 -6.73 59.65 -5.53
CA VAL A 522 -8.19 59.61 -5.44
C VAL A 522 -8.61 58.15 -5.37
N ALA A 523 -9.57 57.82 -4.50
CA ALA A 523 -10.20 56.50 -4.37
C ALA A 523 -10.38 55.83 -5.74
N GLY A 524 -9.55 54.81 -5.97
CA GLY A 524 -9.69 53.84 -7.05
C GLY A 524 -10.12 52.54 -6.39
N GLU A 525 -11.21 51.97 -6.90
CA GLU A 525 -11.63 50.60 -6.66
C GLU A 525 -10.44 49.67 -6.96
N TYR A 526 -10.08 48.82 -6.01
CA TYR A 526 -9.18 47.69 -6.28
C TYR A 526 -9.96 46.68 -7.13
N PRO A 527 -9.53 46.34 -8.35
CA PRO A 527 -10.07 45.19 -9.04
C PRO A 527 -9.47 43.94 -8.40
N VAL A 528 -10.34 43.04 -7.94
CA VAL A 528 -9.99 41.64 -7.75
C VAL A 528 -9.63 41.10 -9.14
N GLU A 529 -8.38 40.69 -9.35
CA GLU A 529 -7.98 39.98 -10.57
C GLU A 529 -8.58 38.58 -10.53
N ASN A 530 -9.84 38.49 -10.95
CA ASN A 530 -10.46 37.26 -11.37
C ASN A 530 -9.99 36.97 -12.80
N ASN A 531 -9.34 35.82 -13.02
CA ASN A 531 -9.31 35.19 -14.34
C ASN A 531 -10.74 34.71 -14.64
N VAL A 532 -11.56 35.62 -15.15
CA VAL A 532 -12.89 35.35 -15.70
C VAL A 532 -12.78 35.52 -17.21
N ALA A 533 -13.11 34.47 -17.95
CA ALA A 533 -13.32 34.55 -19.39
C ALA A 533 -14.20 35.77 -19.72
N THR A 534 -13.76 36.59 -20.68
CA THR A 534 -14.42 37.85 -21.04
C THR A 534 -15.91 37.63 -21.37
N GLY A 535 -16.83 38.03 -20.48
CA GLY A 535 -18.28 38.04 -20.73
C GLY A 535 -19.19 37.54 -19.61
N THR A 536 -18.77 37.50 -18.34
CA THR A 536 -19.64 37.04 -17.23
C THR A 536 -19.55 38.02 -16.08
N SER A 537 -20.69 38.39 -15.48
CA SER A 537 -20.73 39.26 -14.29
C SER A 537 -21.51 38.54 -13.18
N MET A 538 -21.06 38.69 -11.93
CA MET A 538 -21.53 37.86 -10.81
C MET A 538 -21.67 38.70 -9.53
N THR A 539 -22.62 38.33 -8.67
CA THR A 539 -22.83 38.98 -7.36
C THR A 539 -23.31 37.93 -6.36
N VAL A 540 -22.65 37.82 -5.21
CA VAL A 540 -23.02 36.89 -4.13
C VAL A 540 -23.70 37.70 -3.02
N GLU A 541 -24.90 37.30 -2.60
CA GLU A 541 -25.57 37.84 -1.41
C GLU A 541 -25.79 36.68 -0.42
N GLY A 542 -24.96 36.59 0.61
CA GLY A 542 -25.18 35.70 1.76
C GLY A 542 -26.07 36.36 2.81
N ASP A 543 -26.88 35.56 3.51
CA ASP A 543 -27.49 36.02 4.76
C ASP A 543 -26.38 36.06 5.82
N THR A 544 -26.00 37.26 6.27
CA THR A 544 -24.93 37.48 7.27
C THR A 544 -25.28 36.95 8.67
N SER A 545 -26.34 36.14 8.80
CA SER A 545 -26.81 35.57 10.06
C SER A 545 -26.58 34.06 10.22
N THR A 546 -25.97 33.39 9.23
CA THR A 546 -25.66 31.96 9.28
C THR A 546 -24.20 31.67 8.91
N ASP A 547 -23.62 30.67 9.58
CA ASP A 547 -22.22 30.28 9.60
C ASP A 547 -21.71 29.64 8.28
N TYR A 548 -21.87 30.32 7.15
CA TYR A 548 -21.41 29.85 5.83
C TYR A 548 -20.74 30.96 5.04
N PHE A 549 -19.66 30.64 4.32
CA PHE A 549 -19.12 31.50 3.26
C PHE A 549 -18.98 30.73 1.95
N THR A 550 -19.21 31.43 0.84
CA THR A 550 -18.96 30.90 -0.50
C THR A 550 -17.61 31.43 -0.94
N ASN A 551 -16.67 30.54 -1.24
CA ASN A 551 -15.36 30.94 -1.72
C ASN A 551 -15.09 30.28 -3.07
N TYR A 552 -14.82 31.13 -4.05
CA TYR A 552 -14.33 30.83 -5.40
C TYR A 552 -15.33 30.25 -6.41
N PHE A 553 -15.36 30.93 -7.56
CA PHE A 553 -15.92 30.44 -8.82
C PHE A 553 -14.80 30.45 -9.84
N TYR A 554 -14.51 29.31 -10.45
CA TYR A 554 -13.57 29.21 -11.57
C TYR A 554 -14.35 28.97 -12.86
N SER A 555 -13.96 29.69 -13.92
CA SER A 555 -14.29 29.31 -15.29
C SER A 555 -13.05 29.60 -16.15
N ASP A 556 -12.11 28.66 -16.25
CA ASP A 556 -11.21 28.67 -17.40
C ASP A 556 -10.54 27.32 -17.67
N ALA A 557 -10.20 27.14 -18.95
CA ALA A 557 -9.90 25.87 -19.59
C ALA A 557 -8.55 25.21 -19.24
N GLU A 558 -7.75 25.74 -18.31
CA GLU A 558 -6.49 25.12 -17.89
C GLU A 558 -6.20 25.45 -16.42
N PHE A 559 -6.64 24.58 -15.51
CA PHE A 559 -6.11 24.54 -14.14
C PHE A 559 -5.22 23.31 -14.03
N THR A 560 -3.96 23.53 -13.65
CA THR A 560 -3.04 22.48 -13.18
C THR A 560 -2.59 22.94 -11.80
N SER A 561 -3.27 22.46 -10.76
CA SER A 561 -2.72 22.48 -9.40
C SER A 561 -2.60 21.05 -8.95
N SER A 562 -1.40 20.66 -8.52
CA SER A 562 -1.01 19.31 -8.10
C SER A 562 -1.79 18.73 -6.92
N LYS A 563 -2.65 19.53 -6.26
CA LYS A 563 -3.42 19.09 -5.09
C LYS A 563 -4.73 18.36 -5.42
N TYR A 564 -5.14 18.31 -6.69
CA TYR A 564 -6.43 17.74 -7.13
C TYR A 564 -6.34 17.01 -8.49
N ASP A 565 -5.25 16.27 -8.73
CA ASP A 565 -4.99 15.59 -10.01
C ASP A 565 -6.01 14.47 -10.37
N ASN A 566 -6.91 14.08 -9.45
CA ASN A 566 -8.00 13.15 -9.74
C ASN A 566 -9.19 13.78 -10.48
N TYR A 567 -9.24 15.11 -10.64
CA TYR A 567 -10.23 15.80 -11.46
C TYR A 567 -9.58 16.47 -12.68
N SER A 568 -8.90 15.66 -13.51
CA SER A 568 -8.54 16.06 -14.88
C SER A 568 -9.82 16.24 -15.71
N THR A 569 -10.42 17.43 -15.66
CA THR A 569 -11.47 17.82 -16.60
C THR A 569 -10.95 18.91 -17.52
N ASN A 570 -10.67 18.54 -18.77
CA ASN A 570 -10.50 19.47 -19.90
C ASN A 570 -11.82 20.17 -20.30
N ASP A 571 -12.77 20.30 -19.38
CA ASP A 571 -14.13 20.76 -19.65
C ASP A 571 -14.46 21.99 -18.80
N SER A 572 -14.91 23.05 -19.49
CA SER A 572 -15.04 24.42 -19.00
C SER A 572 -16.22 24.66 -18.04
N GLY A 573 -16.23 24.00 -16.87
CA GLY A 573 -17.23 23.98 -15.77
C GLY A 573 -17.60 25.32 -15.11
N ILE A 574 -18.80 25.41 -14.49
CA ILE A 574 -19.01 26.31 -13.33
C ILE A 574 -18.91 25.44 -12.08
N TYR A 575 -17.89 25.70 -11.27
CA TYR A 575 -17.70 25.09 -9.97
C TYR A 575 -18.11 26.06 -8.88
N LEU A 576 -19.00 25.61 -8.00
CA LEU A 576 -19.38 26.32 -6.78
C LEU A 576 -18.83 25.53 -5.60
N GLN A 577 -17.85 26.10 -4.91
CA GLN A 577 -17.38 25.60 -3.62
C GLN A 577 -18.06 26.39 -2.50
N ILE A 578 -18.71 25.67 -1.59
CA ILE A 578 -19.34 26.22 -0.39
C ILE A 578 -18.56 25.68 0.79
N VAL A 579 -17.90 26.56 1.53
CA VAL A 579 -17.15 26.18 2.73
C VAL A 579 -18.05 26.45 3.93
N THR A 580 -18.14 25.46 4.82
CA THR A 580 -18.97 25.55 6.02
C THR A 580 -18.11 25.69 7.28
N TRP A 581 -18.56 26.46 8.28
CA TRP A 581 -17.87 26.56 9.58
C TRP A 581 -18.34 25.51 10.59
N ASP A 582 -19.49 24.87 10.33
CA ASP A 582 -20.00 23.77 11.14
C ASP A 582 -19.30 22.48 10.73
N TYR A 583 -18.75 21.75 11.71
CA TYR A 583 -18.23 20.40 11.48
C TYR A 583 -19.38 19.47 11.08
N HIS A 584 -19.36 19.02 9.83
CA HIS A 584 -20.26 18.05 9.25
C HIS A 584 -19.52 16.71 9.10
N ASP A 585 -20.13 15.63 9.61
CA ASP A 585 -19.51 14.30 9.50
C ASP A 585 -19.48 13.86 8.02
N VAL A 586 -18.42 13.17 7.60
CA VAL A 586 -18.39 12.49 6.28
C VAL A 586 -19.65 11.64 6.12
N GLY A 587 -20.39 11.86 5.02
CA GLY A 587 -21.70 11.25 4.79
C GLY A 587 -22.90 12.16 5.08
N ASP A 588 -22.71 13.34 5.68
CA ASP A 588 -23.75 14.37 5.75
C ASP A 588 -24.15 14.81 4.34
N SER A 589 -25.46 14.94 4.13
CA SER A 589 -26.06 15.23 2.83
C SER A 589 -26.66 16.63 2.78
N PHE A 590 -26.65 17.25 1.60
CA PHE A 590 -27.19 18.59 1.34
C PHE A 590 -28.06 18.57 0.09
N TYR A 591 -29.17 19.32 0.11
CA TYR A 591 -29.97 19.55 -1.10
C TYR A 591 -29.49 20.82 -1.78
N TYR A 592 -29.33 20.79 -3.10
CA TYR A 592 -29.13 22.01 -3.87
C TYR A 592 -30.17 22.16 -4.97
N GLY A 593 -30.46 23.41 -5.33
CA GLY A 593 -31.31 23.77 -6.45
C GLY A 593 -30.68 24.88 -7.26
N VAL A 594 -30.59 24.68 -8.57
CA VAL A 594 -30.12 25.66 -9.55
C VAL A 594 -31.33 26.19 -10.31
N TYR A 595 -31.51 27.50 -10.31
CA TYR A 595 -32.59 28.21 -10.97
C TYR A 595 -32.05 29.11 -12.05
N ARG A 596 -32.62 29.12 -13.25
CA ARG A 596 -32.33 30.10 -14.30
C ARG A 596 -33.59 30.92 -14.58
N ASP A 597 -33.47 32.25 -14.51
CA ASP A 597 -34.57 33.20 -14.65
C ASP A 597 -35.77 32.86 -13.74
N GLY A 598 -35.48 32.34 -12.54
CA GLY A 598 -36.46 31.91 -11.55
C GLY A 598 -37.14 30.55 -11.82
N GLN A 599 -36.68 29.78 -12.81
CA GLN A 599 -37.12 28.40 -13.06
C GLN A 599 -36.05 27.41 -12.66
N ILE A 600 -36.41 26.35 -11.93
CA ILE A 600 -35.45 25.28 -11.61
C ILE A 600 -34.97 24.62 -12.91
N VAL A 601 -33.66 24.60 -13.10
CA VAL A 601 -33.00 23.95 -14.24
C VAL A 601 -32.25 22.70 -13.81
N ASP A 602 -31.80 22.65 -12.55
CA ASP A 602 -31.15 21.49 -11.96
C ASP A 602 -31.31 21.47 -10.43
N GLY A 603 -31.05 20.34 -9.79
CA GLY A 603 -31.04 20.18 -8.35
C GLY A 603 -30.84 18.73 -7.94
N GLY A 604 -30.14 18.51 -6.84
CA GLY A 604 -29.72 17.19 -6.41
C GLY A 604 -29.46 17.09 -4.91
N VAL A 605 -28.92 15.94 -4.52
CA VAL A 605 -28.34 15.72 -3.20
C VAL A 605 -26.84 15.59 -3.39
N SER A 606 -26.07 16.41 -2.69
CA SER A 606 -24.62 16.24 -2.56
C SER A 606 -24.30 15.67 -1.19
N VAL A 607 -23.18 14.95 -1.07
CA VAL A 607 -22.71 14.34 0.18
C VAL A 607 -21.28 14.82 0.40
N ILE A 608 -20.89 15.10 1.65
CA ILE A 608 -19.49 15.36 1.98
C ILE A 608 -18.72 14.04 1.85
N GLU A 609 -17.81 13.99 0.88
CA GLU A 609 -17.03 12.79 0.54
C GLU A 609 -15.69 12.72 1.29
N ASP A 610 -15.18 13.83 1.83
CA ASP A 610 -13.92 13.86 2.58
C ASP A 610 -13.90 14.99 3.63
N SER A 611 -13.24 14.76 4.78
CA SER A 611 -13.16 15.71 5.90
C SER A 611 -11.70 16.04 6.22
N TYR A 612 -11.11 17.02 5.55
CA TYR A 612 -9.80 17.56 5.91
C TYR A 612 -9.91 19.04 6.26
N ASN A 613 -9.91 19.33 7.57
CA ASN A 613 -9.83 20.63 8.24
C ASN A 613 -10.81 21.75 7.81
N ASN A 614 -11.57 21.59 6.72
CA ASN A 614 -12.70 22.41 6.28
C ASN A 614 -13.73 21.50 5.60
N ASP A 615 -14.99 21.54 6.02
CA ASP A 615 -16.07 20.79 5.38
C ASP A 615 -16.55 21.55 4.15
N ASP A 616 -15.97 21.18 3.01
CA ASP A 616 -16.26 21.78 1.70
C ASP A 616 -17.36 20.99 0.97
N VAL A 617 -18.42 21.69 0.58
CA VAL A 617 -19.45 21.16 -0.32
C VAL A 617 -19.17 21.67 -1.73
N PHE A 618 -18.80 20.76 -2.62
CA PHE A 618 -18.60 21.05 -4.04
C PHE A 618 -19.87 20.77 -4.83
N ILE A 619 -20.33 21.77 -5.58
CA ILE A 619 -21.38 21.62 -6.58
C ILE A 619 -20.76 21.96 -7.94
N ALA A 620 -20.49 20.91 -8.72
CA ALA A 620 -20.10 21.05 -10.11
C ALA A 620 -21.37 21.09 -10.98
N TYR A 621 -21.56 22.17 -11.74
CA TYR A 621 -22.59 22.23 -12.77
C TYR A 621 -21.92 22.24 -14.15
N GLU A 622 -22.17 21.19 -14.94
CA GLU A 622 -21.50 21.00 -16.22
C GLU A 622 -21.98 22.00 -17.31
N PRO A 623 -21.07 22.50 -18.17
CA PRO A 623 -21.32 23.65 -19.05
C PRO A 623 -22.13 23.32 -20.29
N SER A 624 -22.24 22.05 -20.68
CA SER A 624 -23.00 21.65 -21.86
C SER A 624 -24.47 22.05 -21.80
N GLU A 625 -24.93 22.53 -20.63
CA GLU A 625 -26.30 22.96 -20.35
C GLU A 625 -26.42 24.44 -19.91
N LEU A 626 -25.35 25.24 -19.96
CA LEU A 626 -25.42 26.67 -19.63
C LEU A 626 -25.93 27.48 -20.82
N GLU A 627 -27.14 28.03 -20.70
CA GLU A 627 -27.67 29.01 -21.64
C GLU A 627 -27.57 30.40 -21.01
N ALA A 628 -27.41 31.45 -21.83
CA ALA A 628 -27.40 32.82 -21.33
C ALA A 628 -28.64 33.13 -20.48
N GLY A 629 -28.43 33.71 -19.30
CA GLY A 629 -29.49 33.97 -18.32
C GLY A 629 -28.98 34.22 -16.90
N ASP A 630 -29.91 34.58 -16.01
CA ASP A 630 -29.61 34.82 -14.60
C ASP A 630 -29.84 33.54 -13.80
N TYR A 631 -28.76 32.97 -13.28
CA TYR A 631 -28.77 31.79 -12.43
C TYR A 631 -28.82 32.17 -10.96
N THR A 632 -29.53 31.37 -10.17
CA THR A 632 -29.55 31.39 -8.71
C THR A 632 -29.32 29.97 -8.23
N ILE A 633 -28.29 29.75 -7.42
CA ILE A 633 -28.00 28.45 -6.82
C ILE A 633 -28.33 28.56 -5.33
N ILE A 634 -29.11 27.63 -4.80
CA ILE A 634 -29.52 27.62 -3.39
C ILE A 634 -29.18 26.25 -2.80
N VAL A 635 -28.56 26.25 -1.62
CA VAL A 635 -28.23 25.03 -0.87
C VAL A 635 -28.98 25.01 0.44
N TYR A 636 -29.52 23.84 0.78
CA TYR A 636 -30.29 23.56 1.98
C TYR A 636 -29.69 22.36 2.70
N GLN A 637 -29.74 22.40 4.03
CA GLN A 637 -29.35 21.26 4.86
C GLN A 637 -30.40 20.14 4.73
N VAL A 638 -29.98 18.88 4.62
CA VAL A 638 -30.93 17.76 4.55
C VAL A 638 -31.69 17.63 5.87
N ASN A 639 -33.02 17.52 5.78
CA ASN A 639 -33.97 17.48 6.89
C ASN A 639 -34.26 18.82 7.60
N SER A 640 -33.79 19.95 7.07
CA SER A 640 -34.23 21.27 7.50
C SER A 640 -34.66 22.11 6.28
N ASP A 641 -35.67 22.97 6.44
CA ASP A 641 -36.03 23.97 5.41
C ASP A 641 -35.09 25.21 5.52
N VAL A 642 -33.91 25.05 6.12
CA VAL A 642 -32.94 26.13 6.34
C VAL A 642 -32.06 26.24 5.12
N GLU A 643 -32.14 27.39 4.47
CA GLU A 643 -31.23 27.80 3.40
C GLU A 643 -29.87 28.11 4.01
N MET A 644 -28.83 27.41 3.57
CA MET A 644 -27.46 27.58 4.05
C MET A 644 -26.72 28.62 3.22
N ALA A 645 -26.87 28.55 1.89
CA ALA A 645 -26.15 29.41 0.97
C ALA A 645 -27.00 29.73 -0.27
N ARG A 646 -26.77 30.93 -0.82
CA ARG A 646 -27.32 31.36 -2.09
C ARG A 646 -26.30 32.13 -2.91
N ALA A 647 -26.16 31.74 -4.18
CA ALA A 647 -25.31 32.43 -5.15
C ALA A 647 -26.12 32.90 -6.36
N PHE A 648 -25.75 34.05 -6.93
CA PHE A 648 -26.32 34.55 -8.19
C PHE A 648 -25.24 34.68 -9.27
N VAL A 649 -25.51 34.13 -10.44
CA VAL A 649 -24.55 34.07 -11.55
C VAL A 649 -25.24 34.53 -12.83
N THR A 650 -24.76 35.58 -13.49
CA THR A 650 -25.28 36.00 -14.80
C THR A 650 -24.33 35.54 -15.89
N VAL A 651 -24.81 34.66 -16.77
CA VAL A 651 -24.09 34.17 -17.96
C VAL A 651 -24.53 35.01 -19.16
N GLU A 652 -23.63 35.80 -19.78
CA GLU A 652 -23.96 36.69 -20.92
C GLU A 652 -23.84 36.03 -22.30
#